data_AF-A9GUW8-F1
#
_entry.id   AF-A9GUW8-F1
#
_cell.length_a   1.000
_cell.length_b   1.000
_cell.length_c   1.000
_cell.angle_alpha   90.00
_cell.angle_beta   90.00
_cell.angle_gamma   90.00
#
_symmetry.space_group_name_H-M   'P 1'
#
loop_
_entity.id
_entity.type
_entity.pdbx_description
1 polymer ?
#
loop_
_entity_poly.entity_id
_entity_poly.type
_entity_poly.pdbx_seq_one_letter_code
_entity_poly.pdbx_strand_id
1 'polypeptide(L)'
;MNRSGLRPRPALSSAALLLAAGVVLAASCAESPGASSECPDGLSWCNGECVDLQASAEHCGACGEACEEGQLCVKGRCGGGGGGEDGGGIGAGVGGGEECGEGQSDCSGQCVNLEADRWNCGDCDVECAEGHVCADGSCACAGDLTDCDGACVDVLSDRRNCGECDSSCAPAQSCVAGVCTCPAGLATCDGACADLQTSQLHCGACGVACERGAVCQAGACTCVLGTYDELSDTFPQTITGTTISGETNYDLACLAAGSSERVYRFTPSVAGTYTLDTVGSTFDTAIGVLGATTCAQLACNDDIAPGVAESRVRAVLEAGQQVLIVVTGFDGGEGDFTLNMAKADPPRCPGWVIDAPLPATVTGNTEHFGDAIRPSCGVADSPDASYSFTAPAAGKYVFDTFGSGFNTILELHDGGCDGDVLTCSDDAGEGSQSRATVELRAGQKVVAVIDGFEGARGPYTLNVAAWAPPMCPMVDLGSTYPQTVTGRTSGLDGVLQPPADCAKGNSPEVSYSFTAPIAGRYTFDTIGSTLDTVLHVHDGSCTGALLGCSDDAEGLAYQSQVSTPLAQGQTAYVVVDGASGKHGAYTLNVSGTPSPPCPEKALESVVPQTVEGNTVGAGDYVSAPCGVPGGEDRAYGFTAPADGLYVFDTFGSSFDTVVHVHAGTCGGAVLGCNDNAVVVQSRLVVPLAAGQETVVVVDGANPEATGEFELNISLFQGDGICGNPIDLGSTVPQTAMGSTLFQPNSATPSCVPSSGNDRVYRFTAPADGTYVIDTLSSNFDTVLHVHDGDSCSGPELACNDNAVMASSSVTVTLTEGQVITIIGDSRRAASGNLTLNIAAVP
;
A
#
# COMPACT_ATOMS: atom_id res chain seq x y z
N MET A 1 23.11 -15.52 34.77
CA MET A 1 23.88 -16.01 35.94
C MET A 1 24.10 -17.51 35.80
N ASN A 2 25.33 -17.97 36.04
CA ASN A 2 25.87 -19.36 36.08
C ASN A 2 25.76 -20.22 34.79
N ARG A 3 26.83 -20.40 34.00
CA ARG A 3 28.14 -21.11 34.16
C ARG A 3 28.09 -22.64 33.94
N SER A 4 28.67 -23.03 32.80
CA SER A 4 29.69 -24.08 32.59
C SER A 4 29.28 -25.56 32.54
N GLY A 5 29.68 -26.23 31.44
CA GLY A 5 29.81 -27.69 31.37
C GLY A 5 30.18 -28.22 29.97
N LEU A 6 31.48 -28.21 29.64
CA LEU A 6 32.08 -28.89 28.47
C LEU A 6 32.66 -30.25 28.87
N ARG A 7 32.64 -31.21 27.91
CA ARG A 7 33.39 -32.48 27.77
C ARG A 7 32.64 -33.79 28.16
N PRO A 8 33.09 -34.99 27.68
CA PRO A 8 33.16 -35.46 26.29
C PRO A 8 32.67 -36.95 26.15
N ARG A 9 32.69 -37.45 24.90
CA ARG A 9 32.41 -38.85 24.47
C ARG A 9 32.99 -39.99 25.34
N PRO A 10 32.34 -41.16 25.40
CA PRO A 10 33.00 -42.48 25.45
C PRO A 10 32.83 -43.19 24.08
N ALA A 11 33.89 -43.66 23.41
CA ALA A 11 34.70 -44.85 23.68
C ALA A 11 34.00 -46.17 23.26
N LEU A 12 34.53 -46.73 22.17
CA LEU A 12 34.30 -48.08 21.63
C LEU A 12 34.49 -49.16 22.70
N SER A 13 33.64 -50.20 22.64
CA SER A 13 33.83 -51.46 23.36
C SER A 13 33.87 -52.62 22.35
N SER A 14 34.94 -53.40 22.45
CA SER A 14 35.23 -54.61 21.68
C SER A 14 34.65 -55.87 22.35
N ALA A 15 34.60 -56.95 21.55
CA ALA A 15 34.49 -58.40 21.90
C ALA A 15 33.08 -59.01 21.72
N ALA A 16 32.87 -60.19 21.13
CA ALA A 16 33.78 -61.18 20.53
C ALA A 16 32.99 -62.19 19.67
N LEU A 17 33.69 -62.71 18.67
CA LEU A 17 33.68 -64.05 18.06
C LEU A 17 32.46 -64.98 18.27
N LEU A 18 31.95 -65.50 17.14
CA LEU A 18 31.67 -66.93 16.96
C LEU A 18 32.10 -67.36 15.54
N LEU A 19 32.88 -68.45 15.49
CA LEU A 19 33.48 -69.11 14.33
C LEU A 19 32.60 -70.28 13.83
N ALA A 20 32.58 -70.48 12.52
CA ALA A 20 32.57 -71.74 11.73
C ALA A 20 31.64 -71.60 10.50
N ALA A 21 31.82 -72.22 9.33
CA ALA A 21 32.91 -72.83 8.56
C ALA A 21 32.22 -73.47 7.32
N GLY A 22 32.84 -73.44 6.13
CA GLY A 22 32.48 -74.30 4.98
C GLY A 22 31.69 -73.61 3.85
N VAL A 23 32.23 -73.21 2.69
CA VAL A 23 32.97 -73.89 1.60
C VAL A 23 32.06 -74.28 0.40
N VAL A 24 32.41 -73.69 -0.76
CA VAL A 24 32.13 -73.95 -2.20
C VAL A 24 30.70 -73.73 -2.74
N LEU A 25 30.55 -72.74 -3.65
CA LEU A 25 30.25 -72.94 -5.09
C LEU A 25 30.11 -71.58 -5.80
N ALA A 26 31.16 -71.19 -6.52
CA ALA A 26 31.09 -70.18 -7.57
C ALA A 26 31.09 -70.89 -8.94
N ALA A 27 30.14 -70.53 -9.79
CA ALA A 27 30.18 -70.72 -11.24
C ALA A 27 29.25 -69.67 -11.89
N SER A 28 29.84 -68.70 -12.59
CA SER A 28 29.76 -68.52 -14.06
C SER A 28 28.58 -67.61 -14.47
N CYS A 29 28.75 -66.53 -15.22
CA CYS A 29 29.39 -66.35 -16.54
C CYS A 29 29.91 -64.89 -16.67
N ALA A 30 30.76 -64.43 -17.61
CA ALA A 30 31.76 -64.97 -18.52
C ALA A 30 32.36 -63.73 -19.23
N GLU A 31 33.66 -63.47 -19.12
CA GLU A 31 34.38 -62.51 -19.98
C GLU A 31 35.59 -63.21 -20.61
N SER A 32 35.73 -63.01 -21.92
CA SER A 32 36.80 -63.57 -22.76
C SER A 32 38.06 -62.69 -22.72
N PRO A 33 39.26 -63.24 -22.98
CA PRO A 33 40.52 -62.55 -22.74
C PRO A 33 40.91 -61.66 -23.93
N GLY A 34 41.19 -60.38 -23.64
CA GLY A 34 41.89 -59.47 -24.55
C GLY A 34 43.40 -59.54 -24.28
N ALA A 35 44.17 -59.75 -25.34
CA ALA A 35 45.61 -59.95 -25.34
C ALA A 35 46.40 -58.73 -24.83
N SER A 36 47.36 -58.95 -23.94
CA SER A 36 48.39 -57.98 -23.55
C SER A 36 49.54 -57.99 -24.57
N SER A 37 49.95 -56.81 -25.04
CA SER A 37 51.04 -56.60 -26.01
C SER A 37 52.43 -56.51 -25.34
N GLU A 38 52.72 -57.37 -24.36
CA GLU A 38 54.03 -57.40 -23.69
C GLU A 38 54.74 -58.71 -23.97
N CYS A 39 55.94 -58.61 -24.55
CA CYS A 39 56.83 -59.75 -24.70
C CYS A 39 57.61 -60.02 -23.42
N PRO A 40 57.89 -61.30 -23.09
CA PRO A 40 58.85 -61.64 -22.04
C PRO A 40 60.22 -60.99 -22.28
N ASP A 41 60.96 -60.73 -21.20
CA ASP A 41 62.30 -60.14 -21.23
C ASP A 41 63.22 -60.84 -22.24
N GLY A 42 63.80 -60.05 -23.14
CA GLY A 42 64.72 -60.52 -24.19
C GLY A 42 64.09 -60.77 -25.56
N LEU A 43 62.76 -60.65 -25.71
CA LEU A 43 62.05 -60.73 -26.99
C LEU A 43 61.46 -59.37 -27.39
N SER A 44 61.36 -59.11 -28.69
CA SER A 44 60.78 -57.89 -29.24
C SER A 44 59.49 -58.18 -29.99
N TRP A 45 58.50 -57.29 -29.86
CA TRP A 45 57.21 -57.45 -30.53
C TRP A 45 57.31 -57.06 -32.00
N CYS A 46 57.21 -58.04 -32.91
CA CYS A 46 57.27 -57.84 -34.35
C CYS A 46 55.96 -58.33 -34.98
N ASN A 47 55.12 -57.41 -35.48
CA ASN A 47 53.90 -57.70 -36.25
C ASN A 47 52.97 -58.79 -35.67
N GLY A 48 52.75 -58.79 -34.35
CA GLY A 48 51.78 -59.68 -33.69
C GLY A 48 52.37 -60.88 -32.97
N GLU A 49 53.70 -61.05 -33.00
CA GLU A 49 54.41 -62.13 -32.30
C GLU A 49 55.66 -61.59 -31.59
N CYS A 50 56.07 -62.28 -30.51
CA CYS A 50 57.32 -61.99 -29.80
C CYS A 50 58.49 -62.74 -30.46
N VAL A 51 59.43 -62.00 -30.99
CA VAL A 51 60.56 -62.52 -31.78
C VAL A 51 61.88 -62.17 -31.10
N ASP A 52 62.82 -63.11 -31.07
CA ASP A 52 64.19 -62.87 -30.62
C ASP A 52 65.02 -62.23 -31.74
N LEU A 53 65.25 -60.91 -31.65
CA LEU A 53 66.04 -60.18 -32.64
C LEU A 53 67.51 -60.61 -32.66
N GLN A 54 67.98 -61.37 -31.67
CA GLN A 54 69.36 -61.84 -31.59
C GLN A 54 69.59 -63.15 -32.36
N ALA A 55 68.52 -63.87 -32.70
CA ALA A 55 68.59 -65.22 -33.28
C ALA A 55 67.64 -65.46 -34.47
N SER A 56 66.64 -64.60 -34.68
CA SER A 56 65.69 -64.75 -35.79
C SER A 56 66.33 -64.37 -37.12
N ALA A 57 66.35 -65.30 -38.08
CA ALA A 57 66.82 -65.04 -39.43
C ALA A 57 65.87 -64.13 -40.24
N GLU A 58 64.62 -63.94 -39.81
CA GLU A 58 63.63 -63.08 -40.47
C GLU A 58 63.49 -61.70 -39.80
N HIS A 59 64.12 -61.50 -38.64
CA HIS A 59 64.07 -60.27 -37.85
C HIS A 59 65.42 -60.01 -37.14
N CYS A 60 66.53 -60.11 -37.87
CA CYS A 60 67.87 -60.06 -37.29
C CYS A 60 68.32 -58.62 -37.02
N GLY A 61 68.42 -58.24 -35.74
CA GLY A 61 68.82 -56.89 -35.31
C GLY A 61 67.66 -55.90 -35.23
N ALA A 62 66.62 -56.04 -36.06
CA ALA A 62 65.38 -55.26 -36.01
C ALA A 62 64.19 -56.04 -36.59
N CYS A 63 62.96 -55.64 -36.24
CA CYS A 63 61.75 -56.27 -36.77
C CYS A 63 61.64 -56.09 -38.30
N GLY A 64 61.62 -57.20 -39.05
CA GLY A 64 61.41 -57.20 -40.49
C GLY A 64 62.70 -57.25 -41.32
N GLU A 65 63.85 -57.21 -40.66
CA GLU A 65 65.17 -57.34 -41.28
C GLU A 65 65.55 -58.83 -41.43
N ALA A 66 65.37 -59.38 -42.63
CA ALA A 66 65.69 -60.79 -42.91
C ALA A 66 67.12 -60.96 -43.42
N CYS A 67 67.81 -62.00 -42.97
CA CYS A 67 69.13 -62.38 -43.46
C CYS A 67 69.05 -62.99 -44.87
N GLU A 68 70.08 -62.76 -45.69
CA GLU A 68 70.18 -63.37 -47.02
C GLU A 68 70.24 -64.91 -46.96
N GLU A 69 69.81 -65.57 -48.03
CA GLU A 69 69.68 -67.03 -48.12
C GLU A 69 71.00 -67.74 -47.76
N GLY A 70 71.00 -68.50 -46.66
CA GLY A 70 72.16 -69.25 -46.16
C GLY A 70 72.94 -68.60 -45.02
N GLN A 71 72.55 -67.41 -44.55
CA GLN A 71 73.12 -66.78 -43.36
C GLN A 71 72.32 -67.14 -42.08
N LEU A 72 73.00 -67.13 -40.93
CA LEU A 72 72.38 -67.26 -39.61
C LEU A 72 72.40 -65.92 -38.89
N CYS A 73 71.35 -65.64 -38.11
CA CYS A 73 71.34 -64.51 -37.20
C CYS A 73 72.09 -64.89 -35.91
N VAL A 74 73.17 -64.16 -35.59
CA VAL A 74 73.92 -64.36 -34.35
C VAL A 74 74.17 -63.01 -33.70
N LYS A 75 73.57 -62.79 -32.53
CA LYS A 75 73.62 -61.53 -31.78
C LYS A 75 73.10 -60.33 -32.60
N GLY A 76 72.01 -60.53 -33.33
CA GLY A 76 71.35 -59.47 -34.08
C GLY A 76 72.09 -59.01 -35.33
N ARG A 77 72.97 -59.86 -35.87
CA ARG A 77 73.65 -59.63 -37.15
C ARG A 77 73.61 -60.88 -38.02
N CYS A 78 73.33 -60.68 -39.30
CA CYS A 78 73.38 -61.75 -40.30
C CYS A 78 74.82 -62.13 -40.64
N GLY A 79 75.17 -63.42 -40.52
CA GLY A 79 76.50 -63.94 -40.81
C GLY A 79 76.55 -65.44 -41.08
N GLY A 80 77.39 -65.86 -42.02
CA GLY A 80 77.52 -67.25 -42.46
C GLY A 80 78.39 -68.10 -41.52
N GLY A 81 77.79 -69.15 -40.95
CA GLY A 81 78.48 -70.15 -40.13
C GLY A 81 79.08 -71.27 -40.99
N GLY A 82 80.36 -71.55 -40.79
CA GLY A 82 81.03 -72.73 -41.33
C GLY A 82 82.38 -72.93 -40.63
N GLY A 83 82.41 -73.78 -39.61
CA GLY A 83 83.62 -74.12 -38.87
C GLY A 83 84.53 -75.12 -39.61
N GLY A 84 85.80 -75.20 -39.18
CA GLY A 84 86.66 -76.35 -39.45
C GLY A 84 88.12 -76.02 -39.79
N GLU A 85 88.95 -75.95 -38.75
CA GLU A 85 90.31 -76.51 -38.63
C GLU A 85 91.50 -76.02 -39.49
N ASP A 86 92.57 -75.68 -38.74
CA ASP A 86 94.01 -75.86 -38.98
C ASP A 86 94.77 -75.14 -40.11
N GLY A 87 95.69 -74.28 -39.66
CA GLY A 87 97.10 -74.45 -40.02
C GLY A 87 97.72 -73.50 -41.05
N GLY A 88 98.28 -72.38 -40.57
CA GLY A 88 99.65 -71.96 -40.91
C GLY A 88 99.93 -71.24 -42.25
N GLY A 89 100.33 -69.96 -42.15
CA GLY A 89 101.56 -69.50 -42.78
C GLY A 89 101.50 -68.45 -43.90
N ILE A 90 102.20 -67.35 -43.63
CA ILE A 90 103.07 -66.49 -44.48
C ILE A 90 102.51 -65.33 -45.34
N GLY A 91 103.07 -64.14 -45.07
CA GLY A 91 103.48 -63.12 -46.07
C GLY A 91 102.55 -61.89 -46.19
N ALA A 92 102.73 -60.80 -45.46
CA ALA A 92 103.71 -59.71 -45.63
C ALA A 92 103.37 -58.67 -46.72
N GLY A 93 103.26 -57.40 -46.32
CA GLY A 93 103.70 -56.24 -47.12
C GLY A 93 102.71 -55.06 -47.26
N VAL A 94 102.71 -54.06 -46.36
CA VAL A 94 103.11 -52.63 -46.56
C VAL A 94 102.69 -52.00 -47.91
N GLY A 95 102.08 -50.82 -48.02
CA GLY A 95 101.88 -49.65 -47.15
C GLY A 95 102.00 -48.38 -48.02
N GLY A 96 101.38 -47.26 -47.62
CA GLY A 96 101.63 -45.92 -48.21
C GLY A 96 100.35 -45.09 -48.36
N GLY A 97 100.36 -43.88 -47.79
CA GLY A 97 99.18 -43.04 -47.56
C GLY A 97 98.60 -42.33 -48.78
N GLU A 98 97.31 -42.01 -48.66
CA GLU A 98 96.54 -41.17 -49.57
C GLU A 98 95.84 -40.11 -48.71
N GLU A 99 95.96 -38.84 -49.11
CA GLU A 99 95.16 -37.73 -48.55
C GLU A 99 93.67 -37.99 -48.81
N CYS A 100 92.82 -37.67 -47.84
CA CYS A 100 91.36 -37.82 -47.96
C CYS A 100 90.79 -36.94 -49.08
N GLY A 101 89.82 -37.47 -49.83
CA GLY A 101 89.17 -36.76 -50.95
C GLY A 101 88.38 -35.52 -50.51
N GLU A 102 88.04 -34.64 -51.46
CA GLU A 102 87.25 -33.43 -51.19
C GLU A 102 85.96 -33.77 -50.43
N GLY A 103 85.72 -33.09 -49.30
CA GLY A 103 84.57 -33.32 -48.42
C GLY A 103 84.77 -34.39 -47.32
N GLN A 104 85.97 -34.98 -47.22
CA GLN A 104 86.33 -35.92 -46.14
C GLN A 104 87.46 -35.38 -45.28
N SER A 105 87.44 -35.68 -43.98
CA SER A 105 88.48 -35.33 -43.02
C SER A 105 89.20 -36.59 -42.53
N ASP A 106 90.51 -36.48 -42.28
CA ASP A 106 91.32 -37.58 -41.74
C ASP A 106 91.12 -37.69 -40.22
N CYS A 107 90.38 -38.72 -39.80
CA CYS A 107 90.17 -39.05 -38.40
C CYS A 107 90.97 -40.32 -38.06
N SER A 108 92.21 -40.12 -37.58
CA SER A 108 93.12 -41.19 -37.15
C SER A 108 93.46 -42.22 -38.25
N GLY A 109 93.63 -41.77 -39.49
CA GLY A 109 94.02 -42.61 -40.63
C GLY A 109 92.84 -43.19 -41.42
N GLN A 110 91.62 -42.77 -41.13
CA GLN A 110 90.42 -43.09 -41.90
C GLN A 110 89.77 -41.81 -42.41
N CYS A 111 89.47 -41.77 -43.71
CA CYS A 111 88.76 -40.65 -44.32
C CYS A 111 87.26 -40.77 -44.06
N VAL A 112 86.74 -39.87 -43.22
CA VAL A 112 85.33 -39.84 -42.81
C VAL A 112 84.67 -38.54 -43.27
N ASN A 113 83.38 -38.59 -43.57
CA ASN A 113 82.62 -37.39 -43.95
C ASN A 113 82.00 -36.79 -42.68
N LEU A 114 82.56 -35.70 -42.17
CA LEU A 114 82.08 -35.05 -40.94
C LEU A 114 80.66 -34.47 -41.08
N GLU A 115 80.12 -34.36 -42.29
CA GLU A 115 78.76 -33.84 -42.53
C GLU A 115 77.69 -34.93 -42.50
N ALA A 116 78.06 -36.21 -42.60
CA ALA A 116 77.11 -37.33 -42.75
C ALA A 116 77.45 -38.57 -41.90
N ASP A 117 78.68 -38.69 -41.42
CA ASP A 117 79.11 -39.80 -40.58
C ASP A 117 78.63 -39.57 -39.14
N ARG A 118 77.62 -40.33 -38.72
CA ARG A 118 77.05 -40.29 -37.37
C ARG A 118 78.09 -40.55 -36.25
N TRP A 119 79.22 -41.18 -36.57
CA TRP A 119 80.26 -41.54 -35.59
C TRP A 119 81.37 -40.48 -35.52
N ASN A 120 81.36 -39.50 -36.43
CA ASN A 120 82.34 -38.43 -36.55
C ASN A 120 81.64 -37.12 -36.98
N CYS A 121 80.53 -36.74 -36.33
CA CYS A 121 79.69 -35.65 -36.81
C CYS A 121 80.20 -34.28 -36.37
N GLY A 122 80.59 -33.44 -37.32
CA GLY A 122 81.14 -32.10 -37.09
C GLY A 122 82.62 -32.07 -36.66
N ASP A 123 83.13 -33.12 -36.03
CA ASP A 123 84.54 -33.34 -35.70
C ASP A 123 84.84 -34.85 -35.53
N CYS A 124 86.11 -35.23 -35.52
CA CYS A 124 86.53 -36.61 -35.29
C CYS A 124 86.12 -37.11 -33.89
N ASP A 125 85.70 -38.38 -33.78
CA ASP A 125 85.26 -39.02 -32.54
C ASP A 125 84.03 -38.36 -31.86
N VAL A 126 83.26 -37.54 -32.61
CA VAL A 126 81.97 -36.99 -32.15
C VAL A 126 80.83 -37.92 -32.61
N GLU A 127 80.47 -38.88 -31.77
CA GLU A 127 79.36 -39.79 -32.00
C GLU A 127 78.01 -39.13 -31.64
N CYS A 128 77.06 -39.19 -32.57
CA CYS A 128 75.68 -38.78 -32.31
C CYS A 128 74.97 -39.76 -31.36
N ALA A 129 74.24 -39.21 -30.39
CA ALA A 129 73.45 -39.97 -29.44
C ALA A 129 72.41 -40.87 -30.14
N GLU A 130 71.95 -41.91 -29.44
CA GLU A 130 70.99 -42.87 -29.98
C GLU A 130 69.74 -42.15 -30.57
N GLY A 131 69.35 -42.51 -31.79
CA GLY A 131 68.26 -41.87 -32.54
C GLY A 131 68.62 -40.60 -33.33
N HIS A 132 69.82 -40.05 -33.14
CA HIS A 132 70.33 -38.91 -33.91
C HIS A 132 71.15 -39.36 -35.14
N VAL A 133 71.08 -38.58 -36.20
CA VAL A 133 71.87 -38.72 -37.43
C VAL A 133 72.77 -37.51 -37.60
N CYS A 134 73.88 -37.68 -38.30
CA CYS A 134 74.68 -36.53 -38.69
C CYS A 134 74.04 -35.84 -39.90
N ALA A 135 73.62 -34.60 -39.70
CA ALA A 135 73.07 -33.75 -40.75
C ALA A 135 73.83 -32.42 -40.74
N ASP A 136 74.50 -32.12 -41.85
CA ASP A 136 75.26 -30.88 -42.08
C ASP A 136 76.29 -30.58 -40.97
N GLY A 137 76.95 -31.62 -40.45
CA GLY A 137 77.99 -31.49 -39.43
C GLY A 137 77.47 -31.26 -38.01
N SER A 138 76.19 -31.51 -37.77
CA SER A 138 75.59 -31.48 -36.43
C SER A 138 74.70 -32.70 -36.20
N CYS A 139 74.71 -33.21 -34.96
CA CYS A 139 73.82 -34.29 -34.58
C CYS A 139 72.39 -33.75 -34.45
N ALA A 140 71.49 -34.27 -35.27
CA ALA A 140 70.08 -33.90 -35.29
C ALA A 140 69.22 -35.16 -35.31
N CYS A 141 67.97 -35.04 -34.88
CA CYS A 141 67.05 -36.17 -34.93
C CYS A 141 66.74 -36.62 -36.35
N ALA A 142 66.61 -37.95 -36.54
CA ALA A 142 66.26 -38.50 -37.83
C ALA A 142 64.81 -38.17 -38.21
N GLY A 143 64.60 -37.67 -39.42
CA GLY A 143 63.25 -37.40 -39.96
C GLY A 143 62.53 -36.26 -39.25
N ASP A 144 61.22 -36.42 -39.02
CA ASP A 144 60.35 -35.41 -38.41
C ASP A 144 60.32 -35.48 -36.87
N LEU A 145 61.26 -36.19 -36.25
CA LEU A 145 61.38 -36.32 -34.80
C LEU A 145 61.94 -35.02 -34.19
N THR A 146 61.47 -34.67 -32.99
CA THR A 146 61.92 -33.48 -32.25
C THR A 146 62.93 -33.87 -31.19
N ASP A 147 64.02 -33.11 -31.07
CA ASP A 147 65.00 -33.26 -29.99
C ASP A 147 64.43 -32.68 -28.69
N CYS A 148 64.11 -33.57 -27.75
CA CYS A 148 63.63 -33.24 -26.41
C CYS A 148 64.69 -33.59 -25.38
N ASP A 149 65.56 -32.62 -25.07
CA ASP A 149 66.67 -32.74 -24.12
C ASP A 149 67.61 -33.94 -24.39
N GLY A 150 67.98 -34.13 -25.67
CA GLY A 150 68.93 -35.16 -26.11
C GLY A 150 68.29 -36.50 -26.46
N ALA A 151 66.96 -36.58 -26.49
CA ALA A 151 66.20 -37.74 -26.96
C ALA A 151 65.32 -37.36 -28.15
N CYS A 152 65.40 -38.14 -29.23
CA CYS A 152 64.53 -37.94 -30.39
C CYS A 152 63.15 -38.53 -30.12
N VAL A 153 62.15 -37.66 -29.99
CA VAL A 153 60.77 -38.02 -29.66
C VAL A 153 59.83 -37.59 -30.76
N ASP A 154 58.88 -38.46 -31.10
CA ASP A 154 57.76 -38.09 -31.95
C ASP A 154 56.71 -37.35 -31.11
N VAL A 155 56.76 -36.02 -31.15
CA VAL A 155 55.81 -35.17 -30.42
C VAL A 155 54.37 -35.31 -30.92
N LEU A 156 54.14 -36.00 -32.03
CA LEU A 156 52.79 -36.26 -32.53
C LEU A 156 52.13 -37.47 -31.87
N SER A 157 52.89 -38.34 -31.22
CA SER A 157 52.39 -39.61 -30.67
C SER A 157 52.91 -39.96 -29.26
N ASP A 158 54.01 -39.36 -28.79
CA ASP A 158 54.49 -39.60 -27.42
C ASP A 158 53.64 -38.83 -26.38
N ARG A 159 52.96 -39.57 -25.51
CA ARG A 159 52.11 -39.02 -24.44
C ARG A 159 52.85 -38.11 -23.46
N ARG A 160 54.17 -38.21 -23.34
CA ARG A 160 54.99 -37.43 -22.40
C ARG A 160 55.53 -36.15 -23.03
N ASN A 161 55.46 -36.01 -24.34
CA ASN A 161 55.97 -34.89 -25.12
C ASN A 161 54.98 -34.50 -26.23
N CYS A 162 53.69 -34.45 -25.92
CA CYS A 162 52.64 -34.30 -26.91
C CYS A 162 52.51 -32.85 -27.38
N GLY A 163 52.79 -32.61 -28.66
CA GLY A 163 52.81 -31.30 -29.31
C GLY A 163 54.15 -30.59 -29.19
N GLU A 164 54.80 -30.69 -28.03
CA GLU A 164 56.14 -30.17 -27.73
C GLU A 164 56.82 -30.96 -26.60
N CYS A 165 58.12 -30.75 -26.42
CA CYS A 165 58.89 -31.37 -25.34
C CYS A 165 58.34 -30.99 -23.95
N ASP A 166 58.38 -31.92 -23.01
CA ASP A 166 57.85 -31.80 -21.64
C ASP A 166 56.32 -31.55 -21.52
N SER A 167 55.58 -31.65 -22.62
CA SER A 167 54.11 -31.55 -22.62
C SER A 167 53.45 -32.91 -22.40
N SER A 168 53.30 -33.33 -21.15
CA SER A 168 52.68 -34.62 -20.82
C SER A 168 51.15 -34.56 -20.78
N CYS A 169 50.48 -35.50 -21.45
CA CYS A 169 49.03 -35.65 -21.35
C CYS A 169 48.58 -36.09 -19.95
N ALA A 170 47.38 -35.63 -19.55
CA ALA A 170 46.79 -36.00 -18.26
C ALA A 170 46.48 -37.50 -18.20
N PRO A 171 46.33 -38.09 -17.00
CA PRO A 171 45.98 -39.50 -16.85
C PRO A 171 44.76 -39.88 -17.71
N ALA A 172 44.85 -41.01 -18.42
CA ALA A 172 43.85 -41.54 -19.36
C ALA A 172 43.68 -40.79 -20.70
N GLN A 173 44.45 -39.73 -20.98
CA GLN A 173 44.57 -39.14 -22.32
C GLN A 173 45.66 -39.83 -23.15
N SER A 174 45.52 -39.77 -24.48
CA SER A 174 46.51 -40.22 -25.46
C SER A 174 46.98 -39.07 -26.33
N CYS A 175 48.21 -39.12 -26.81
CA CYS A 175 48.69 -38.15 -27.80
C CYS A 175 48.32 -38.61 -29.20
N VAL A 176 47.53 -37.80 -29.91
CA VAL A 176 47.14 -38.07 -31.30
C VAL A 176 47.37 -36.81 -32.11
N ALA A 177 48.28 -36.88 -33.08
CA ALA A 177 48.67 -35.75 -33.95
C ALA A 177 49.11 -34.50 -33.15
N GLY A 178 49.84 -34.70 -32.05
CA GLY A 178 50.39 -33.62 -31.24
C GLY A 178 49.39 -32.96 -30.29
N VAL A 179 48.21 -33.57 -30.09
CA VAL A 179 47.18 -33.08 -29.17
C VAL A 179 46.80 -34.17 -28.18
N CYS A 180 46.79 -33.82 -26.89
CA CYS A 180 46.26 -34.69 -25.85
C CYS A 180 44.75 -34.81 -26.01
N THR A 181 44.29 -36.00 -26.36
CA THR A 181 42.88 -36.30 -26.59
C THR A 181 42.41 -37.46 -25.72
N CYS A 182 41.13 -37.47 -25.38
CA CYS A 182 40.52 -38.60 -24.71
C CYS A 182 40.25 -39.74 -25.70
N PRO A 183 40.29 -41.01 -25.23
CA PRO A 183 39.85 -42.15 -26.01
C PRO A 183 38.44 -41.94 -26.59
N ALA A 184 38.18 -42.53 -27.75
CA ALA A 184 36.86 -42.43 -28.38
C ALA A 184 35.76 -42.87 -27.41
N GLY A 185 34.74 -42.01 -27.25
CA GLY A 185 33.62 -42.22 -26.31
C GLY A 185 33.75 -41.46 -24.98
N LEU A 186 34.91 -40.89 -24.66
CA LEU A 186 35.12 -40.05 -23.48
C LEU A 186 35.29 -38.58 -23.86
N ALA A 187 34.84 -37.67 -22.99
CA ALA A 187 35.01 -36.24 -23.15
C ALA A 187 36.09 -35.70 -22.21
N THR A 188 36.82 -34.67 -22.64
CA THR A 188 37.75 -33.95 -21.78
C THR A 188 36.97 -33.00 -20.87
N CYS A 189 36.83 -33.36 -19.59
CA CYS A 189 36.19 -32.55 -18.57
C CYS A 189 37.23 -32.19 -17.49
N ASP A 190 37.42 -30.89 -17.24
CA ASP A 190 38.36 -30.37 -16.24
C ASP A 190 39.79 -30.94 -16.36
N GLY A 191 40.25 -31.18 -17.59
CA GLY A 191 41.58 -31.72 -17.88
C GLY A 191 41.71 -33.23 -17.73
N ALA A 192 40.64 -33.96 -17.40
CA ALA A 192 40.60 -35.41 -17.32
C ALA A 192 39.57 -36.00 -18.30
N CYS A 193 39.67 -37.30 -18.58
CA CYS A 193 38.67 -37.98 -19.41
C CYS A 193 37.50 -38.45 -18.54
N ALA A 194 36.29 -38.03 -18.90
CA ALA A 194 35.06 -38.45 -18.26
C ALA A 194 34.12 -39.10 -19.28
N ASP A 195 33.47 -40.20 -18.87
CA ASP A 195 32.39 -40.78 -19.63
C ASP A 195 31.11 -40.00 -19.34
N LEU A 196 30.64 -39.20 -20.30
CA LEU A 196 29.42 -38.42 -20.15
C LEU A 196 28.17 -39.30 -20.00
N GLN A 197 28.25 -40.60 -20.30
CA GLN A 197 27.12 -41.51 -20.19
C GLN A 197 26.93 -42.10 -18.79
N THR A 198 28.00 -42.13 -17.98
CA THR A 198 28.02 -42.88 -16.70
C THR A 198 28.67 -42.11 -15.56
N SER A 199 29.39 -41.02 -15.83
CA SER A 199 30.03 -40.20 -14.80
C SER A 199 29.00 -39.43 -13.98
N GLN A 200 28.97 -39.67 -12.67
CA GLN A 200 28.14 -38.92 -11.73
C GLN A 200 28.51 -37.43 -11.63
N LEU A 201 29.74 -37.06 -11.99
CA LEU A 201 30.25 -35.67 -11.90
C LEU A 201 30.19 -34.91 -13.24
N HIS A 202 29.96 -35.62 -14.35
CA HIS A 202 29.95 -35.05 -15.70
C HIS A 202 28.86 -35.70 -16.58
N CYS A 203 27.65 -35.86 -16.06
CA CYS A 203 26.58 -36.58 -16.73
C CYS A 203 25.96 -35.76 -17.86
N GLY A 204 26.03 -36.25 -19.10
CA GLY A 204 25.52 -35.58 -20.31
C GLY A 204 26.40 -34.42 -20.80
N ALA A 205 27.07 -33.70 -19.89
CA ALA A 205 28.06 -32.67 -20.20
C ALA A 205 29.08 -32.50 -19.06
N CYS A 206 30.23 -31.88 -19.39
CA CYS A 206 31.27 -31.60 -18.40
C CYS A 206 30.77 -30.64 -17.31
N GLY A 207 30.90 -31.05 -16.05
CA GLY A 207 30.59 -30.24 -14.87
C GLY A 207 29.14 -30.39 -14.39
N VAL A 208 28.36 -31.23 -15.08
CA VAL A 208 26.99 -31.58 -14.68
C VAL A 208 27.06 -32.77 -13.72
N ALA A 209 27.07 -32.48 -12.42
CA ALA A 209 26.97 -33.51 -11.39
C ALA A 209 25.51 -33.90 -11.16
N CYS A 210 25.24 -35.19 -10.95
CA CYS A 210 23.92 -35.64 -10.54
C CYS A 210 23.68 -35.33 -9.06
N GLU A 211 22.47 -34.88 -8.75
CA GLU A 211 22.02 -34.65 -7.37
C GLU A 211 22.12 -35.94 -6.53
N ARG A 212 22.28 -35.81 -5.21
CA ARG A 212 22.35 -36.97 -4.32
C ARG A 212 21.07 -37.80 -4.43
N GLY A 213 21.23 -39.10 -4.58
CA GLY A 213 20.14 -40.03 -4.86
C GLY A 213 19.91 -40.27 -6.35
N ALA A 214 20.56 -39.53 -7.26
CA ALA A 214 20.57 -39.83 -8.69
C ALA A 214 21.90 -40.46 -9.15
N VAL A 215 21.82 -41.29 -10.20
CA VAL A 215 22.98 -41.87 -10.91
C VAL A 215 22.97 -41.42 -12.36
N CYS A 216 24.15 -41.30 -12.95
CA CYS A 216 24.24 -41.02 -14.38
C CYS A 216 23.96 -42.30 -15.18
N GLN A 217 22.88 -42.31 -15.95
CA GLN A 217 22.51 -43.42 -16.81
C GLN A 217 22.20 -42.91 -18.22
N ALA A 218 22.96 -43.39 -19.21
CA ALA A 218 22.83 -42.99 -20.62
C ALA A 218 22.90 -41.47 -20.85
N GLY A 219 23.74 -40.79 -20.06
CA GLY A 219 23.98 -39.36 -20.17
C GLY A 219 22.89 -38.47 -19.58
N ALA A 220 22.00 -39.04 -18.77
CA ALA A 220 21.02 -38.31 -17.98
C ALA A 220 21.11 -38.72 -16.51
N CYS A 221 20.95 -37.76 -15.60
CA CYS A 221 20.82 -38.05 -14.19
C CYS A 221 19.45 -38.67 -13.93
N THR A 222 19.45 -39.94 -13.53
CA THR A 222 18.26 -40.72 -13.22
C THR A 222 18.21 -41.02 -11.74
N CYS A 223 17.05 -40.78 -11.13
CA CYS A 223 16.82 -40.98 -9.71
C CYS A 223 16.93 -42.47 -9.34
N VAL A 224 17.79 -42.81 -8.37
CA VAL A 224 17.87 -44.13 -7.77
C VAL A 224 16.70 -44.25 -6.81
N LEU A 225 15.70 -45.04 -7.22
CA LEU A 225 14.59 -45.35 -6.34
C LEU A 225 15.10 -46.31 -5.24
N GLY A 226 15.30 -45.78 -4.03
CA GLY A 226 15.46 -46.59 -2.82
C GLY A 226 14.20 -47.39 -2.47
N THR A 227 14.08 -47.89 -1.25
CA THR A 227 12.82 -48.50 -0.79
C THR A 227 11.73 -47.42 -0.64
N TYR A 228 10.59 -47.60 -1.31
CA TYR A 228 9.43 -46.71 -1.22
C TYR A 228 8.13 -47.50 -1.07
N ASP A 229 7.13 -46.86 -0.47
CA ASP A 229 5.74 -47.34 -0.47
C ASP A 229 4.90 -46.56 -1.49
N GLU A 230 3.82 -47.15 -2.00
CA GLU A 230 2.88 -46.46 -2.90
C GLU A 230 1.79 -45.73 -2.12
N LEU A 231 1.50 -44.50 -2.51
CA LEU A 231 0.36 -43.74 -2.02
C LEU A 231 -0.82 -43.82 -2.99
N SER A 232 -2.02 -43.97 -2.44
CA SER A 232 -3.25 -43.94 -3.22
C SER A 232 -3.60 -42.50 -3.65
N ASP A 233 -4.30 -42.33 -4.77
CA ASP A 233 -4.82 -41.02 -5.18
C ASP A 233 -6.22 -40.77 -4.59
N THR A 234 -6.35 -40.91 -3.27
CA THR A 234 -7.60 -40.67 -2.52
C THR A 234 -7.38 -39.54 -1.54
N PHE A 235 -8.25 -38.51 -1.57
CA PHE A 235 -8.08 -37.32 -0.74
C PHE A 235 -9.39 -36.92 -0.04
N PRO A 236 -9.33 -36.36 1.19
CA PRO A 236 -8.14 -36.27 2.04
C PRO A 236 -7.69 -37.65 2.52
N GLN A 237 -6.39 -37.82 2.78
CA GLN A 237 -5.84 -39.04 3.36
C GLN A 237 -4.79 -38.73 4.41
N THR A 238 -4.69 -39.62 5.39
CA THR A 238 -3.71 -39.55 6.47
C THR A 238 -2.98 -40.88 6.53
N ILE A 239 -1.65 -40.83 6.49
CA ILE A 239 -0.74 -41.96 6.60
C ILE A 239 0.04 -41.83 7.90
N THR A 240 0.20 -42.92 8.63
CA THR A 240 1.13 -42.96 9.76
C THR A 240 2.35 -43.79 9.40
N GLY A 241 3.52 -43.37 9.89
CA GLY A 241 4.79 -44.03 9.61
C GLY A 241 5.82 -43.71 10.67
N THR A 242 7.03 -44.21 10.48
CA THR A 242 8.18 -43.92 11.34
C THR A 242 9.41 -43.69 10.49
N THR A 243 10.22 -42.71 10.85
CA THR A 243 11.54 -42.47 10.23
C THR A 243 12.64 -43.28 10.90
N ILE A 244 12.37 -43.89 12.06
CA ILE A 244 13.36 -44.66 12.82
C ILE A 244 13.98 -45.76 11.95
N SER A 245 15.32 -45.77 11.88
CA SER A 245 16.10 -46.71 11.05
C SER A 245 15.80 -46.66 9.55
N GLY A 246 15.25 -45.54 9.05
CA GLY A 246 15.08 -45.28 7.63
C GLY A 246 16.40 -45.10 6.89
N GLU A 247 16.39 -45.39 5.59
CA GLU A 247 17.52 -45.11 4.70
C GLU A 247 17.71 -43.59 4.53
N THR A 248 18.91 -43.16 4.17
CA THR A 248 19.29 -41.74 3.96
C THR A 248 19.68 -41.54 2.50
N ASN A 249 18.68 -41.39 1.63
CA ASN A 249 18.88 -41.47 0.19
C ASN A 249 18.88 -40.11 -0.51
N TYR A 250 18.19 -39.12 0.03
CA TYR A 250 17.97 -37.84 -0.63
C TYR A 250 18.56 -36.67 0.19
N ASP A 251 19.10 -35.66 -0.49
CA ASP A 251 19.48 -34.40 0.14
C ASP A 251 18.40 -33.36 -0.16
N LEU A 252 17.58 -33.06 0.84
CA LEU A 252 16.57 -32.02 0.76
C LEU A 252 17.19 -30.66 1.09
N ALA A 253 16.92 -29.64 0.26
CA ALA A 253 17.51 -28.30 0.45
C ALA A 253 17.06 -27.60 1.74
N CYS A 254 15.94 -28.03 2.33
CA CYS A 254 15.46 -27.54 3.62
C CYS A 254 16.11 -28.23 4.82
N LEU A 255 17.18 -29.03 4.63
CA LEU A 255 17.82 -29.80 5.70
C LEU A 255 19.35 -29.70 5.68
N ALA A 256 19.95 -29.87 6.87
CA ALA A 256 21.34 -30.27 6.99
C ALA A 256 21.46 -31.81 6.89
N ALA A 257 22.44 -32.31 6.14
CA ALA A 257 22.52 -33.72 5.73
C ALA A 257 22.54 -34.73 6.90
N GLY A 258 21.82 -35.86 6.75
CA GLY A 258 22.04 -37.07 7.54
C GLY A 258 20.86 -37.66 8.34
N SER A 259 19.62 -37.18 8.14
CA SER A 259 18.43 -37.66 8.86
C SER A 259 17.77 -38.87 8.19
N SER A 260 17.32 -39.85 8.98
CA SER A 260 16.63 -41.06 8.49
C SER A 260 15.29 -40.71 7.84
N GLU A 261 15.00 -41.33 6.69
CA GLU A 261 13.89 -40.91 5.82
C GLU A 261 12.89 -42.04 5.57
N ARG A 262 11.63 -41.67 5.38
CA ARG A 262 10.58 -42.55 4.82
C ARG A 262 10.10 -41.97 3.50
N VAL A 263 10.10 -42.81 2.47
CA VAL A 263 9.88 -42.39 1.08
C VAL A 263 8.62 -43.04 0.55
N TYR A 264 7.80 -42.23 -0.11
CA TYR A 264 6.59 -42.68 -0.78
C TYR A 264 6.63 -42.29 -2.25
N ARG A 265 6.11 -43.14 -3.14
CA ARG A 265 5.82 -42.78 -4.51
C ARG A 265 4.36 -42.38 -4.63
N PHE A 266 4.10 -41.29 -5.36
CA PHE A 266 2.77 -40.80 -5.65
C PHE A 266 2.64 -40.45 -7.14
N THR A 267 1.49 -40.79 -7.73
CA THR A 267 1.14 -40.45 -9.11
C THR A 267 -0.28 -39.87 -9.10
N PRO A 268 -0.46 -38.56 -9.31
CA PRO A 268 -1.78 -37.93 -9.29
C PRO A 268 -2.59 -38.33 -10.53
N SER A 269 -3.87 -38.67 -10.41
CA SER A 269 -4.72 -38.98 -11.58
C SER A 269 -5.16 -37.74 -12.35
N VAL A 270 -5.06 -36.56 -11.74
CA VAL A 270 -5.44 -35.27 -12.33
C VAL A 270 -4.46 -34.18 -11.88
N ALA A 271 -4.25 -33.17 -12.71
CA ALA A 271 -3.39 -32.04 -12.35
C ALA A 271 -4.00 -31.23 -11.21
N GLY A 272 -3.15 -30.64 -10.36
CA GLY A 272 -3.59 -29.75 -9.29
C GLY A 272 -2.51 -29.48 -8.25
N THR A 273 -2.88 -28.68 -7.24
CA THR A 273 -2.02 -28.37 -6.10
C THR A 273 -2.28 -29.35 -4.97
N TYR A 274 -1.24 -30.03 -4.52
CA TYR A 274 -1.29 -31.00 -3.44
C TYR A 274 -0.63 -30.39 -2.20
N THR A 275 -1.34 -30.37 -1.07
CA THR A 275 -0.80 -29.96 0.23
C THR A 275 -0.47 -31.21 1.04
N LEU A 276 0.75 -31.26 1.56
CA LEU A 276 1.23 -32.31 2.45
C LEU A 276 1.69 -31.67 3.75
N ASP A 277 1.27 -32.18 4.89
CA ASP A 277 1.79 -31.75 6.19
C ASP A 277 2.00 -32.91 7.15
N THR A 278 2.82 -32.66 8.17
CA THR A 278 3.15 -33.63 9.21
C THR A 278 2.46 -33.36 10.53
N VAL A 279 1.35 -32.61 10.53
CA VAL A 279 0.64 -32.21 11.76
C VAL A 279 0.22 -33.44 12.56
N GLY A 280 0.59 -33.46 13.84
CA GLY A 280 0.37 -34.58 14.75
C GLY A 280 1.55 -35.55 14.85
N SER A 281 2.71 -35.22 14.28
CA SER A 281 3.96 -35.95 14.46
C SER A 281 4.61 -35.64 15.82
N THR A 282 5.44 -36.54 16.34
CA THR A 282 6.00 -36.42 17.70
C THR A 282 7.39 -35.79 17.76
N PHE A 283 7.92 -35.36 16.62
CA PHE A 283 9.27 -34.84 16.47
C PHE A 283 9.30 -33.75 15.40
N ASP A 284 10.42 -33.03 15.35
CA ASP A 284 10.70 -32.00 14.36
C ASP A 284 10.90 -32.64 12.98
N THR A 285 9.96 -32.41 12.08
CA THR A 285 9.90 -33.08 10.78
C THR A 285 10.46 -32.20 9.67
N ALA A 286 10.74 -32.80 8.52
CA ALA A 286 10.84 -32.11 7.25
C ALA A 286 10.17 -32.95 6.15
N ILE A 287 9.60 -32.28 5.15
CA ILE A 287 8.97 -32.92 4.00
C ILE A 287 9.56 -32.36 2.71
N GLY A 288 9.91 -33.24 1.78
CA GLY A 288 10.30 -32.91 0.43
C GLY A 288 9.44 -33.60 -0.63
N VAL A 289 9.23 -32.94 -1.75
CA VAL A 289 8.62 -33.52 -2.96
C VAL A 289 9.63 -33.46 -4.09
N LEU A 290 9.99 -34.63 -4.63
CA LEU A 290 11.01 -34.78 -5.67
C LEU A 290 10.40 -35.40 -6.94
N GLY A 291 10.91 -35.06 -8.12
CA GLY A 291 10.57 -35.78 -9.34
C GLY A 291 11.08 -37.22 -9.30
N ALA A 292 10.22 -38.22 -9.50
CA ALA A 292 10.62 -39.63 -9.33
C ALA A 292 11.63 -40.13 -10.38
N THR A 293 11.76 -39.43 -11.50
CA THR A 293 12.73 -39.79 -12.56
C THR A 293 14.02 -39.00 -12.45
N THR A 294 13.96 -37.74 -12.01
CA THR A 294 15.08 -36.80 -12.06
C THR A 294 15.69 -36.50 -10.68
N CYS A 295 15.02 -36.88 -9.59
CA CYS A 295 15.28 -36.42 -8.22
C CYS A 295 15.21 -34.89 -8.06
N ALA A 296 14.70 -34.15 -9.06
CA ALA A 296 14.62 -32.70 -8.98
C ALA A 296 13.65 -32.29 -7.86
N GLN A 297 14.11 -31.42 -6.95
CA GLN A 297 13.28 -30.95 -5.86
C GLN A 297 12.20 -29.98 -6.36
N LEU A 298 10.94 -30.35 -6.16
CA LEU A 298 9.75 -29.57 -6.51
C LEU A 298 9.29 -28.69 -5.34
N ALA A 299 9.38 -29.19 -4.12
CA ALA A 299 9.04 -28.47 -2.90
C ALA A 299 9.78 -29.05 -1.68
N CYS A 300 10.02 -28.23 -0.67
CA CYS A 300 10.66 -28.63 0.59
C CYS A 300 10.24 -27.67 1.69
N ASN A 301 10.00 -28.18 2.90
CA ASN A 301 9.80 -27.37 4.09
C ASN A 301 10.09 -28.19 5.37
N ASP A 302 10.65 -27.54 6.39
CA ASP A 302 10.90 -28.07 7.73
C ASP A 302 9.85 -27.58 8.74
N ASP A 303 9.45 -26.31 8.73
CA ASP A 303 8.48 -25.76 9.71
C ASP A 303 7.22 -25.16 9.06
N ILE A 304 6.03 -25.44 9.60
CA ILE A 304 4.77 -24.78 9.17
C ILE A 304 4.81 -23.28 9.42
N ALA A 305 5.34 -22.89 10.57
CA ALA A 305 5.43 -21.52 11.04
C ALA A 305 6.44 -21.45 12.20
N PRO A 306 6.96 -20.26 12.55
CA PRO A 306 7.85 -20.11 13.69
C PRO A 306 7.26 -20.70 14.98
N GLY A 307 7.91 -21.73 15.53
CA GLY A 307 7.48 -22.42 16.75
C GLY A 307 6.53 -23.61 16.54
N VAL A 308 6.27 -24.01 15.30
CA VAL A 308 5.55 -25.24 14.92
C VAL A 308 6.51 -26.14 14.16
N ALA A 309 7.04 -27.16 14.85
CA ALA A 309 8.10 -28.06 14.35
C ALA A 309 7.60 -29.13 13.36
N GLU A 310 6.28 -29.19 13.14
CA GLU A 310 5.73 -29.96 12.04
C GLU A 310 5.82 -29.16 10.73
N SER A 311 6.02 -29.88 9.62
CA SER A 311 6.28 -29.30 8.31
C SER A 311 5.03 -29.29 7.43
N ARG A 312 5.04 -28.41 6.42
CA ARG A 312 4.02 -28.39 5.38
C ARG A 312 4.58 -27.94 4.04
N VAL A 313 4.29 -28.69 2.98
CA VAL A 313 4.65 -28.34 1.60
C VAL A 313 3.43 -28.29 0.71
N ARG A 314 3.51 -27.47 -0.34
CA ARG A 314 2.59 -27.51 -1.47
C ARG A 314 3.36 -27.79 -2.75
N ALA A 315 2.85 -28.71 -3.55
CA ALA A 315 3.43 -29.03 -4.85
C ALA A 315 2.33 -28.97 -5.93
N VAL A 316 2.61 -28.24 -7.01
CA VAL A 316 1.79 -28.27 -8.23
C VAL A 316 2.25 -29.47 -9.05
N LEU A 317 1.35 -30.42 -9.28
CA LEU A 317 1.66 -31.67 -9.95
C LEU A 317 0.75 -31.87 -11.16
N GLU A 318 1.31 -32.37 -12.25
CA GLU A 318 0.60 -32.71 -13.47
C GLU A 318 -0.02 -34.12 -13.41
N ALA A 319 -1.13 -34.33 -14.11
CA ALA A 319 -1.76 -35.65 -14.19
C ALA A 319 -0.77 -36.71 -14.73
N GLY A 320 -0.56 -37.80 -13.97
CA GLY A 320 0.38 -38.87 -14.32
C GLY A 320 1.84 -38.57 -14.00
N GLN A 321 2.19 -37.40 -13.45
CA GLN A 321 3.55 -37.06 -13.04
C GLN A 321 3.95 -37.88 -11.80
N GLN A 322 4.93 -38.76 -11.95
CA GLN A 322 5.43 -39.54 -10.82
C GLN A 322 6.35 -38.70 -9.94
N VAL A 323 6.03 -38.62 -8.64
CA VAL A 323 6.84 -37.92 -7.64
C VAL A 323 7.17 -38.81 -6.45
N LEU A 324 8.22 -38.45 -5.74
CA LEU A 324 8.61 -39.02 -4.46
C LEU A 324 8.29 -38.00 -3.36
N ILE A 325 7.61 -38.47 -2.32
CA ILE A 325 7.36 -37.71 -1.10
C ILE A 325 8.31 -38.27 -0.05
N VAL A 326 9.22 -37.44 0.41
CA VAL A 326 10.25 -37.79 1.40
C VAL A 326 9.85 -37.14 2.72
N VAL A 327 9.57 -37.96 3.74
CA VAL A 327 9.34 -37.50 5.11
C VAL A 327 10.57 -37.86 5.93
N THR A 328 11.15 -36.90 6.62
CA THR A 328 12.38 -37.05 7.40
C THR A 328 12.33 -36.15 8.63
N GLY A 329 13.38 -36.13 9.44
CA GLY A 329 13.50 -35.22 10.59
C GLY A 329 14.51 -34.11 10.38
N PHE A 330 14.27 -32.97 11.00
CA PHE A 330 15.22 -31.86 11.03
C PHE A 330 16.40 -32.18 11.96
N ASP A 331 17.63 -31.83 11.55
CA ASP A 331 18.88 -31.97 12.34
C ASP A 331 19.11 -33.35 13.01
N GLY A 332 18.74 -34.44 12.33
CA GLY A 332 18.88 -35.81 12.83
C GLY A 332 17.77 -36.29 13.76
N GLY A 333 16.65 -35.54 13.84
CA GLY A 333 15.42 -36.00 14.48
C GLY A 333 14.88 -37.28 13.82
N GLU A 334 14.35 -38.20 14.63
CA GLU A 334 13.64 -39.38 14.14
C GLU A 334 12.47 -39.72 15.07
N GLY A 335 11.43 -40.34 14.53
CA GLY A 335 10.26 -40.70 15.31
C GLY A 335 9.08 -41.13 14.47
N ASP A 336 7.94 -41.28 15.14
CA ASP A 336 6.68 -41.58 14.49
C ASP A 336 6.08 -40.29 13.92
N PHE A 337 5.65 -40.35 12.66
CA PHE A 337 5.04 -39.22 11.95
C PHE A 337 3.63 -39.55 11.49
N THR A 338 2.85 -38.49 11.34
CA THR A 338 1.57 -38.49 10.65
C THR A 338 1.74 -37.64 9.39
N LEU A 339 1.55 -38.21 8.20
CA LEU A 339 1.54 -37.49 6.92
C LEU A 339 0.08 -37.28 6.50
N ASN A 340 -0.39 -36.04 6.56
CA ASN A 340 -1.69 -35.65 6.05
C ASN A 340 -1.53 -35.13 4.63
N MET A 341 -2.33 -35.64 3.71
CA MET A 341 -2.36 -35.18 2.33
C MET A 341 -3.75 -34.70 1.95
N ALA A 342 -3.80 -33.49 1.43
CA ALA A 342 -4.98 -32.85 0.88
C ALA A 342 -4.70 -32.42 -0.55
N LYS A 343 -5.73 -32.47 -1.39
CA LYS A 343 -5.68 -31.96 -2.75
C LYS A 343 -6.52 -30.69 -2.79
N ALA A 344 -5.93 -29.58 -3.23
CA ALA A 344 -6.70 -28.38 -3.51
C ALA A 344 -7.63 -28.65 -4.69
N ASP A 345 -8.87 -28.17 -4.60
CA ASP A 345 -9.73 -28.21 -5.77
C ASP A 345 -9.05 -27.43 -6.90
N PRO A 346 -9.03 -27.94 -8.16
CA PRO A 346 -8.49 -27.19 -9.29
C PRO A 346 -9.19 -25.84 -9.35
N PRO A 347 -8.47 -24.75 -9.64
CA PRO A 347 -9.03 -23.43 -9.45
C PRO A 347 -10.20 -23.26 -10.44
N ARG A 348 -11.39 -23.05 -9.88
CA ARG A 348 -12.62 -22.95 -10.64
C ARG A 348 -12.88 -21.49 -10.88
N CYS A 349 -12.84 -21.09 -12.14
CA CYS A 349 -13.23 -19.75 -12.52
C CYS A 349 -14.30 -19.75 -13.63
N PRO A 350 -15.49 -19.14 -13.40
CA PRO A 350 -15.99 -18.68 -12.09
C PRO A 350 -16.33 -19.90 -11.22
N GLY A 351 -15.97 -19.85 -9.94
CA GLY A 351 -16.17 -20.98 -9.02
C GLY A 351 -17.61 -21.13 -8.57
N TRP A 352 -18.26 -20.01 -8.24
CA TRP A 352 -19.62 -19.96 -7.71
C TRP A 352 -20.44 -18.81 -8.32
N VAL A 353 -21.71 -18.73 -7.94
CA VAL A 353 -22.64 -17.68 -8.36
C VAL A 353 -23.19 -16.99 -7.11
N ILE A 354 -23.23 -15.66 -7.13
CA ILE A 354 -23.96 -14.87 -6.13
C ILE A 354 -25.38 -14.69 -6.66
N ASP A 355 -26.29 -15.54 -6.18
CA ASP A 355 -27.71 -15.56 -6.54
C ASP A 355 -28.63 -14.95 -5.47
N ALA A 356 -28.08 -14.53 -4.34
CA ALA A 356 -28.80 -13.89 -3.26
C ALA A 356 -29.24 -12.45 -3.62
N PRO A 357 -30.40 -11.99 -3.12
CA PRO A 357 -30.79 -10.58 -3.22
C PRO A 357 -29.79 -9.70 -2.47
N LEU A 358 -29.53 -8.50 -2.98
CA LEU A 358 -28.58 -7.57 -2.37
C LEU A 358 -29.19 -6.83 -1.16
N PRO A 359 -28.38 -6.53 -0.12
CA PRO A 359 -26.97 -6.88 0.04
C PRO A 359 -26.76 -8.38 0.28
N ALA A 360 -25.70 -8.94 -0.30
CA ALA A 360 -25.34 -10.34 -0.20
C ALA A 360 -23.95 -10.48 0.43
N THR A 361 -23.82 -11.44 1.35
CA THR A 361 -22.54 -11.81 1.96
C THR A 361 -22.32 -13.29 1.72
N VAL A 362 -21.14 -13.64 1.19
CA VAL A 362 -20.69 -15.03 1.02
C VAL A 362 -19.39 -15.22 1.77
N THR A 363 -19.18 -16.42 2.30
CA THR A 363 -17.96 -16.78 3.03
C THR A 363 -17.35 -18.04 2.44
N GLY A 364 -16.04 -18.15 2.54
CA GLY A 364 -15.28 -19.30 2.07
C GLY A 364 -13.89 -19.36 2.68
N ASN A 365 -13.03 -20.24 2.19
CA ASN A 365 -11.65 -20.35 2.61
C ASN A 365 -10.74 -20.61 1.40
N THR A 366 -9.77 -19.72 1.14
CA THR A 366 -8.82 -19.87 0.03
C THR A 366 -7.77 -20.95 0.30
N GLU A 367 -7.61 -21.44 1.53
CA GLU A 367 -6.62 -22.47 1.86
C GLU A 367 -6.76 -23.76 1.03
N HIS A 368 -7.95 -24.07 0.52
CA HIS A 368 -8.20 -25.33 -0.20
C HIS A 368 -8.32 -25.16 -1.72
N PHE A 369 -8.03 -23.98 -2.26
CA PHE A 369 -8.13 -23.71 -3.70
C PHE A 369 -6.76 -23.65 -4.37
N GLY A 370 -6.76 -23.78 -5.70
CA GLY A 370 -5.61 -23.44 -6.54
C GLY A 370 -5.58 -21.94 -6.83
N ASP A 371 -4.59 -21.53 -7.60
CA ASP A 371 -4.41 -20.16 -8.12
C ASP A 371 -4.68 -20.21 -9.64
N ALA A 372 -5.85 -19.72 -10.08
CA ALA A 372 -6.24 -19.64 -11.49
C ALA A 372 -5.96 -18.28 -12.11
N ILE A 373 -6.18 -17.21 -11.35
CA ILE A 373 -6.14 -15.84 -11.83
C ILE A 373 -5.11 -15.08 -11.02
N ARG A 374 -4.06 -14.69 -11.72
CA ARG A 374 -3.10 -13.73 -11.22
C ARG A 374 -3.67 -12.32 -11.36
N PRO A 375 -4.03 -11.63 -10.26
CA PRO A 375 -4.57 -10.27 -10.30
C PRO A 375 -3.59 -9.28 -10.94
N SER A 376 -4.16 -8.21 -11.48
CA SER A 376 -3.44 -7.10 -12.10
C SER A 376 -2.82 -6.12 -11.10
N CYS A 377 -3.23 -6.18 -9.83
CA CYS A 377 -2.69 -5.41 -8.72
C CYS A 377 -2.22 -6.31 -7.57
N GLY A 378 -1.35 -5.77 -6.71
CA GLY A 378 -0.71 -6.53 -5.64
C GLY A 378 0.40 -7.47 -6.13
N VAL A 379 0.97 -8.25 -5.21
CA VAL A 379 1.91 -9.33 -5.51
C VAL A 379 1.19 -10.65 -5.21
N ALA A 380 0.67 -11.28 -6.26
CA ALA A 380 -0.12 -12.50 -6.13
C ALA A 380 0.66 -13.74 -6.56
N ASP A 381 0.74 -14.68 -5.61
CA ASP A 381 1.19 -16.08 -5.72
C ASP A 381 0.35 -16.95 -4.73
N SER A 382 -0.94 -16.62 -4.55
CA SER A 382 -1.83 -17.26 -3.57
C SER A 382 -3.06 -17.90 -4.22
N PRO A 383 -3.68 -18.88 -3.54
CA PRO A 383 -4.95 -19.42 -3.99
C PRO A 383 -6.05 -18.37 -4.08
N ASP A 384 -6.82 -18.41 -5.16
CA ASP A 384 -7.96 -17.54 -5.37
C ASP A 384 -9.31 -18.25 -5.16
N ALA A 385 -10.34 -17.45 -4.94
CA ALA A 385 -11.73 -17.84 -5.05
C ALA A 385 -12.43 -16.88 -6.01
N SER A 386 -13.37 -17.38 -6.80
CA SER A 386 -14.08 -16.53 -7.76
C SER A 386 -15.59 -16.73 -7.75
N TYR A 387 -16.32 -15.62 -7.85
CA TYR A 387 -17.77 -15.57 -7.86
C TYR A 387 -18.28 -14.79 -9.06
N SER A 388 -19.22 -15.39 -9.78
CA SER A 388 -19.96 -14.64 -10.79
C SER A 388 -21.15 -13.90 -10.18
N PHE A 389 -21.34 -12.66 -10.60
CA PHE A 389 -22.45 -11.79 -10.20
C PHE A 389 -23.14 -11.24 -11.45
N THR A 390 -24.47 -11.19 -11.45
CA THR A 390 -25.25 -10.56 -12.52
C THR A 390 -26.02 -9.37 -11.95
N ALA A 391 -25.76 -8.16 -12.46
CA ALA A 391 -26.37 -6.95 -11.95
C ALA A 391 -27.91 -6.97 -12.16
N PRO A 392 -28.73 -6.94 -11.09
CA PRO A 392 -30.19 -6.99 -11.23
C PRO A 392 -30.78 -5.73 -11.86
N ALA A 393 -30.10 -4.59 -11.73
CA ALA A 393 -30.46 -3.30 -12.32
C ALA A 393 -29.21 -2.54 -12.78
N ALA A 394 -29.38 -1.52 -13.61
CA ALA A 394 -28.29 -0.62 -13.94
C ALA A 394 -27.97 0.25 -12.72
N GLY A 395 -26.69 0.37 -12.36
CA GLY A 395 -26.26 1.12 -11.19
C GLY A 395 -24.81 0.85 -10.84
N LYS A 396 -24.31 1.57 -9.84
CA LYS A 396 -23.01 1.32 -9.25
C LYS A 396 -23.15 0.21 -8.20
N TYR A 397 -22.13 -0.63 -8.05
CA TYR A 397 -22.09 -1.76 -7.11
C TYR A 397 -20.77 -1.76 -6.37
N VAL A 398 -20.81 -2.15 -5.10
CA VAL A 398 -19.64 -2.29 -4.23
C VAL A 398 -19.42 -3.76 -3.93
N PHE A 399 -18.16 -4.16 -4.03
CA PHE A 399 -17.64 -5.45 -3.58
C PHE A 399 -16.56 -5.16 -2.55
N ASP A 400 -16.59 -5.82 -1.40
CA ASP A 400 -15.52 -5.71 -0.42
C ASP A 400 -15.25 -7.05 0.25
N THR A 401 -14.05 -7.19 0.80
CA THR A 401 -13.64 -8.39 1.54
C THR A 401 -13.62 -8.17 3.04
N PHE A 402 -14.39 -7.19 3.55
CA PHE A 402 -14.37 -6.83 4.96
C PHE A 402 -14.85 -7.98 5.84
N GLY A 403 -14.08 -8.26 6.89
CA GLY A 403 -14.26 -9.42 7.78
C GLY A 403 -13.41 -10.64 7.41
N SER A 404 -12.59 -10.57 6.36
CA SER A 404 -11.61 -11.61 6.01
C SER A 404 -10.44 -11.64 6.99
N GLY A 405 -9.88 -12.84 7.23
CA GLY A 405 -8.83 -13.05 8.24
C GLY A 405 -7.39 -12.78 7.77
N PHE A 406 -7.19 -12.30 6.54
CA PHE A 406 -5.87 -12.16 5.91
C PHE A 406 -5.82 -10.93 4.99
N ASN A 407 -4.62 -10.61 4.47
CA ASN A 407 -4.47 -9.54 3.49
C ASN A 407 -5.02 -9.98 2.12
N THR A 408 -6.13 -9.38 1.68
CA THR A 408 -6.82 -9.80 0.45
C THR A 408 -6.46 -8.93 -0.74
N ILE A 409 -6.59 -9.48 -1.95
CA ILE A 409 -6.70 -8.73 -3.20
C ILE A 409 -8.09 -9.03 -3.78
N LEU A 410 -8.81 -8.01 -4.25
CA LEU A 410 -10.10 -8.12 -4.90
C LEU A 410 -10.05 -7.53 -6.32
N GLU A 411 -10.29 -8.37 -7.32
CA GLU A 411 -10.31 -7.97 -8.73
C GLU A 411 -11.67 -8.31 -9.38
N LEU A 412 -12.20 -7.39 -10.17
CA LEU A 412 -13.46 -7.56 -10.90
C LEU A 412 -13.19 -7.65 -12.40
N HIS A 413 -13.69 -8.70 -13.06
CA HIS A 413 -13.58 -8.95 -14.49
C HIS A 413 -14.94 -8.82 -15.18
N ASP A 414 -14.98 -8.28 -16.40
CA ASP A 414 -16.20 -8.18 -17.19
C ASP A 414 -16.61 -9.53 -17.81
N GLY A 415 -17.84 -9.97 -17.54
CA GLY A 415 -18.42 -11.20 -18.07
C GLY A 415 -17.90 -12.48 -17.42
N GLY A 416 -16.65 -12.84 -17.71
CA GLY A 416 -16.02 -14.12 -17.36
C GLY A 416 -14.60 -13.94 -16.83
N CYS A 417 -13.92 -15.07 -16.62
CA CYS A 417 -12.59 -15.11 -15.99
C CYS A 417 -11.44 -14.65 -16.88
N ASP A 418 -11.61 -14.72 -18.19
CA ASP A 418 -10.70 -14.13 -19.18
C ASP A 418 -11.22 -12.76 -19.65
N GLY A 419 -12.09 -12.14 -18.85
CA GLY A 419 -12.69 -10.84 -19.14
C GLY A 419 -11.71 -9.69 -18.96
N ASP A 420 -12.06 -8.51 -19.47
CA ASP A 420 -11.29 -7.30 -19.18
C ASP A 420 -11.40 -6.97 -17.68
N VAL A 421 -10.28 -6.62 -17.05
CA VAL A 421 -10.26 -6.15 -15.66
C VAL A 421 -10.96 -4.79 -15.58
N LEU A 422 -12.05 -4.73 -14.81
CA LEU A 422 -12.81 -3.52 -14.54
C LEU A 422 -12.16 -2.68 -13.42
N THR A 423 -11.71 -3.35 -12.37
CA THR A 423 -11.03 -2.73 -11.22
C THR A 423 -10.30 -3.79 -10.40
N CYS A 424 -9.22 -3.38 -9.73
CA CYS A 424 -8.48 -4.21 -8.78
C CYS A 424 -8.16 -3.37 -7.52
N SER A 425 -8.26 -3.97 -6.34
CA SER A 425 -7.96 -3.36 -5.05
C SER A 425 -7.19 -4.37 -4.20
N ASP A 426 -6.04 -3.98 -3.68
CA ASP A 426 -5.26 -4.75 -2.70
C ASP A 426 -5.77 -4.33 -1.30
N ASP A 427 -5.53 -3.08 -0.93
CA ASP A 427 -6.00 -2.53 0.34
C ASP A 427 -7.08 -1.46 0.16
N ALA A 428 -8.07 -1.44 1.05
CA ALA A 428 -9.01 -0.35 1.22
C ALA A 428 -8.61 0.51 2.43
N GLY A 429 -7.91 1.62 2.15
CA GLY A 429 -7.43 2.54 3.17
C GLY A 429 -6.23 1.97 3.94
N GLU A 430 -6.28 2.04 5.28
CA GLU A 430 -5.23 1.52 6.19
C GLU A 430 -5.47 0.05 6.62
N GLY A 431 -6.47 -0.62 6.05
CA GLY A 431 -6.80 -2.02 6.36
C GLY A 431 -6.25 -2.98 5.30
N SER A 432 -5.99 -4.24 5.70
CA SER A 432 -5.52 -5.31 4.81
C SER A 432 -6.64 -5.99 4.01
N GLN A 433 -7.75 -5.30 3.78
CA GLN A 433 -8.94 -5.88 3.14
C GLN A 433 -9.33 -4.96 1.99
N SER A 434 -9.75 -5.54 0.90
CA SER A 434 -9.95 -4.85 -0.37
C SER A 434 -11.38 -4.35 -0.54
N ARG A 435 -11.56 -3.29 -1.34
CA ARG A 435 -12.87 -2.79 -1.76
C ARG A 435 -12.82 -2.29 -3.20
N ALA A 436 -13.70 -2.82 -4.02
CA ALA A 436 -13.83 -2.51 -5.43
C ALA A 436 -15.23 -1.94 -5.71
N THR A 437 -15.31 -0.92 -6.55
CA THR A 437 -16.60 -0.31 -6.92
C THR A 437 -16.70 -0.15 -8.43
N VAL A 438 -17.83 -0.56 -9.02
CA VAL A 438 -17.99 -0.60 -10.48
C VAL A 438 -19.40 -0.20 -10.92
N GLU A 439 -19.53 0.49 -12.05
CA GLU A 439 -20.81 0.78 -12.68
C GLU A 439 -21.19 -0.34 -13.66
N LEU A 440 -22.36 -0.94 -13.46
CA LEU A 440 -22.85 -2.07 -14.24
C LEU A 440 -24.18 -1.76 -14.90
N ARG A 441 -24.39 -2.28 -16.12
CA ARG A 441 -25.68 -2.27 -16.81
C ARG A 441 -26.59 -3.36 -16.24
N ALA A 442 -27.91 -3.16 -16.35
CA ALA A 442 -28.87 -4.20 -15.98
C ALA A 442 -28.59 -5.49 -16.78
N GLY A 443 -28.42 -6.62 -16.07
CA GLY A 443 -28.08 -7.92 -16.64
C GLY A 443 -26.61 -8.10 -17.01
N GLN A 444 -25.74 -7.12 -16.79
CA GLN A 444 -24.30 -7.29 -17.00
C GLN A 444 -23.75 -8.29 -15.98
N LYS A 445 -22.97 -9.25 -16.46
CA LYS A 445 -22.30 -10.26 -15.64
C LYS A 445 -20.87 -9.82 -15.38
N VAL A 446 -20.38 -10.04 -14.16
CA VAL A 446 -18.97 -9.85 -13.78
C VAL A 446 -18.49 -11.04 -12.97
N VAL A 447 -17.17 -11.21 -12.88
CA VAL A 447 -16.52 -12.17 -11.98
C VAL A 447 -15.70 -11.40 -10.95
N ALA A 448 -15.99 -11.63 -9.67
CA ALA A 448 -15.19 -11.14 -8.55
C ALA A 448 -14.19 -12.21 -8.14
N VAL A 449 -12.90 -11.89 -8.15
CA VAL A 449 -11.77 -12.74 -7.77
C VAL A 449 -11.23 -12.24 -6.43
N ILE A 450 -11.20 -13.13 -5.44
CA ILE A 450 -10.64 -12.90 -4.11
C ILE A 450 -9.35 -13.69 -4.03
N ASP A 451 -8.24 -12.99 -3.89
CA ASP A 451 -6.90 -13.54 -3.76
C ASP A 451 -6.22 -12.96 -2.50
N GLY A 452 -4.96 -13.28 -2.25
CA GLY A 452 -4.16 -12.78 -1.13
C GLY A 452 -2.89 -12.05 -1.55
N PHE A 453 -2.44 -11.15 -0.70
CA PHE A 453 -1.16 -10.47 -0.89
C PHE A 453 0.01 -11.35 -0.40
N GLU A 454 1.05 -11.52 -1.22
CA GLU A 454 2.30 -12.24 -0.89
C GLU A 454 2.09 -13.66 -0.30
N GLY A 455 1.14 -14.41 -0.86
CA GLY A 455 0.86 -15.79 -0.44
C GLY A 455 -0.10 -15.91 0.76
N ALA A 456 -0.64 -14.78 1.24
CA ALA A 456 -1.68 -14.76 2.26
C ALA A 456 -2.92 -15.56 1.82
N ARG A 457 -3.54 -16.27 2.76
CA ARG A 457 -4.68 -17.15 2.50
C ARG A 457 -5.41 -17.46 3.79
N GLY A 458 -6.67 -17.87 3.68
CA GLY A 458 -7.48 -18.17 4.86
C GLY A 458 -8.97 -18.02 4.62
N PRO A 459 -9.77 -18.02 5.71
CA PRO A 459 -11.18 -17.72 5.63
C PRO A 459 -11.39 -16.28 5.14
N TYR A 460 -12.23 -16.14 4.12
CA TYR A 460 -12.63 -14.85 3.55
C TYR A 460 -14.14 -14.62 3.70
N THR A 461 -14.49 -13.34 3.69
CA THR A 461 -15.85 -12.84 3.52
C THR A 461 -15.85 -11.97 2.27
N LEU A 462 -16.81 -12.15 1.37
CA LEU A 462 -17.08 -11.26 0.25
C LEU A 462 -18.47 -10.66 0.43
N ASN A 463 -18.54 -9.34 0.54
CA ASN A 463 -19.77 -8.58 0.60
C ASN A 463 -20.04 -7.93 -0.75
N VAL A 464 -21.27 -8.01 -1.23
CA VAL A 464 -21.72 -7.37 -2.47
C VAL A 464 -22.99 -6.58 -2.19
N ALA A 465 -23.01 -5.32 -2.60
CA ALA A 465 -24.17 -4.46 -2.46
C ALA A 465 -24.34 -3.56 -3.69
N ALA A 466 -25.59 -3.19 -3.98
CA ALA A 466 -25.82 -2.04 -4.85
C ALA A 466 -25.27 -0.79 -4.14
N TRP A 467 -24.47 0.00 -4.84
CA TRP A 467 -23.96 1.26 -4.32
C TRP A 467 -25.13 2.22 -4.18
N ALA A 468 -25.58 2.38 -2.94
CA ALA A 468 -26.23 3.59 -2.53
C ALA A 468 -25.12 4.55 -2.07
N PRO A 469 -25.08 5.82 -2.53
CA PRO A 469 -24.32 6.82 -1.78
C PRO A 469 -24.73 6.71 -0.31
N PRO A 470 -23.83 6.95 0.67
CA PRO A 470 -24.18 6.83 2.08
C PRO A 470 -25.53 7.50 2.29
N MET A 471 -26.54 6.70 2.64
CA MET A 471 -27.88 7.21 2.84
C MET A 471 -27.74 8.35 3.84
N CYS A 472 -28.30 9.51 3.52
CA CYS A 472 -28.30 10.62 4.45
C CYS A 472 -29.67 10.65 5.13
N PRO A 473 -29.78 10.37 6.44
CA PRO A 473 -28.73 9.97 7.37
C PRO A 473 -28.43 8.45 7.28
N MET A 474 -27.22 8.01 7.66
CA MET A 474 -26.91 6.57 7.72
C MET A 474 -27.47 5.93 8.97
N VAL A 475 -27.49 6.67 10.07
CA VAL A 475 -28.00 6.22 11.35
C VAL A 475 -28.92 7.29 11.94
N ASP A 476 -30.12 6.88 12.36
CA ASP A 476 -31.02 7.76 13.11
C ASP A 476 -30.79 7.60 14.62
N LEU A 477 -30.32 8.66 15.27
CA LEU A 477 -30.10 8.71 16.73
C LEU A 477 -31.40 8.99 17.50
N GLY A 478 -32.50 9.28 16.80
CA GLY A 478 -33.78 9.66 17.40
C GLY A 478 -33.67 10.98 18.18
N SER A 479 -34.24 11.01 19.38
CA SER A 479 -34.36 12.22 20.20
C SER A 479 -33.82 12.09 21.63
N THR A 480 -33.09 11.00 21.93
CA THR A 480 -32.55 10.77 23.28
C THR A 480 -31.30 11.62 23.50
N TYR A 481 -31.17 12.26 24.66
CA TYR A 481 -29.93 12.94 25.06
C TYR A 481 -29.85 13.01 26.61
N PRO A 482 -28.65 12.96 27.21
CA PRO A 482 -27.37 12.70 26.56
C PRO A 482 -27.27 11.27 26.01
N GLN A 483 -26.51 11.08 24.94
CA GLN A 483 -26.22 9.77 24.38
C GLN A 483 -24.81 9.72 23.77
N THR A 484 -24.23 8.53 23.72
CA THR A 484 -22.93 8.27 23.11
C THR A 484 -23.06 7.08 22.18
N VAL A 485 -22.51 7.20 20.97
CA VAL A 485 -22.41 6.12 20.00
C VAL A 485 -20.95 5.97 19.55
N THR A 486 -20.58 4.76 19.15
CA THR A 486 -19.25 4.47 18.61
C THR A 486 -19.38 3.88 17.21
N GLY A 487 -18.38 4.11 16.38
CA GLY A 487 -18.38 3.66 14.98
C GLY A 487 -16.98 3.64 14.38
N ARG A 488 -16.92 3.34 13.08
CA ARG A 488 -15.71 3.39 12.26
C ARG A 488 -16.02 4.02 10.91
N THR A 489 -15.13 4.91 10.46
CA THR A 489 -15.19 5.47 9.09
C THR A 489 -14.42 4.61 8.07
N SER A 490 -13.50 3.73 8.52
CA SER A 490 -12.75 2.84 7.64
C SER A 490 -13.66 2.02 6.73
N GLY A 491 -13.36 2.02 5.43
CA GLY A 491 -14.11 1.26 4.43
C GLY A 491 -15.38 1.95 3.91
N LEU A 492 -15.72 3.15 4.39
CA LEU A 492 -16.82 3.96 3.86
C LEU A 492 -16.36 4.89 2.73
N ASP A 493 -17.31 5.52 2.06
CA ASP A 493 -17.02 6.51 1.01
C ASP A 493 -16.87 7.90 1.62
N GLY A 494 -16.02 8.72 1.00
CA GLY A 494 -15.99 10.17 1.19
C GLY A 494 -16.85 10.84 0.11
N VAL A 495 -18.11 11.17 0.38
CA VAL A 495 -19.01 11.82 -0.61
C VAL A 495 -19.46 13.19 -0.10
N LEU A 496 -19.70 13.30 1.20
CA LEU A 496 -20.11 14.52 1.88
C LEU A 496 -18.89 15.39 2.14
N GLN A 497 -18.62 16.32 1.21
CA GLN A 497 -17.49 17.24 1.38
C GLN A 497 -17.66 18.09 2.65
N PRO A 498 -16.64 18.13 3.54
CA PRO A 498 -16.67 19.07 4.65
C PRO A 498 -16.63 20.51 4.10
N PRO A 499 -17.22 21.48 4.82
CA PRO A 499 -17.12 22.89 4.45
C PRO A 499 -15.66 23.31 4.30
N ALA A 500 -15.34 24.11 3.26
CA ALA A 500 -13.96 24.50 2.94
C ALA A 500 -13.27 25.28 4.07
N ASP A 501 -14.06 25.95 4.91
CA ASP A 501 -13.59 26.72 6.07
C ASP A 501 -13.34 25.82 7.30
N CYS A 502 -13.80 24.56 7.26
CA CYS A 502 -13.62 23.59 8.34
C CYS A 502 -12.41 22.69 8.13
N ALA A 503 -12.32 22.05 6.97
CA ALA A 503 -11.26 21.09 6.67
C ALA A 503 -11.01 21.00 5.16
N LYS A 504 -9.82 20.50 4.79
CA LYS A 504 -9.45 20.24 3.39
C LYS A 504 -9.30 18.75 3.14
N GLY A 505 -9.89 18.32 2.05
CA GLY A 505 -9.84 16.91 1.63
C GLY A 505 -11.18 16.23 1.84
N ASN A 506 -11.22 14.98 1.41
CA ASN A 506 -12.38 14.13 1.42
C ASN A 506 -11.95 12.81 2.03
N SER A 507 -12.47 12.47 3.20
CA SER A 507 -12.18 11.21 3.87
C SER A 507 -13.46 10.40 3.99
N PRO A 508 -13.37 9.09 4.26
CA PRO A 508 -14.55 8.29 4.57
C PRO A 508 -15.35 8.88 5.74
N GLU A 509 -16.66 9.02 5.58
CA GLU A 509 -17.52 9.67 6.59
C GLU A 509 -18.64 8.77 7.14
N VAL A 510 -19.18 9.14 8.31
CA VAL A 510 -20.46 8.64 8.82
C VAL A 510 -21.46 9.77 9.07
N SER A 511 -22.69 9.64 8.57
CA SER A 511 -23.77 10.61 8.79
C SER A 511 -24.86 10.09 9.73
N TYR A 512 -25.33 10.98 10.59
CA TYR A 512 -26.36 10.73 11.60
C TYR A 512 -27.49 11.74 11.48
N SER A 513 -28.71 11.37 11.87
CA SER A 513 -29.77 12.34 12.22
C SER A 513 -30.03 12.36 13.71
N PHE A 514 -30.30 13.55 14.24
CA PHE A 514 -30.77 13.76 15.60
C PHE A 514 -31.93 14.74 15.57
N THR A 515 -33.06 14.38 16.18
CA THR A 515 -34.23 15.25 16.28
C THR A 515 -34.35 15.80 17.69
N ALA A 516 -34.24 17.11 17.86
CA ALA A 516 -34.30 17.77 19.16
C ALA A 516 -35.69 17.55 19.81
N PRO A 517 -35.79 16.84 20.96
CA PRO A 517 -37.08 16.59 21.60
C PRO A 517 -37.73 17.86 22.19
N ILE A 518 -36.92 18.86 22.51
CA ILE A 518 -37.32 20.17 23.00
C ILE A 518 -36.37 21.24 22.46
N ALA A 519 -36.82 22.49 22.41
CA ALA A 519 -35.95 23.59 22.01
C ALA A 519 -34.78 23.71 23.00
N GLY A 520 -33.57 23.89 22.50
CA GLY A 520 -32.36 23.93 23.32
C GLY A 520 -31.08 24.03 22.52
N ARG A 521 -29.96 24.16 23.22
CA ARG A 521 -28.63 24.13 22.62
C ARG A 521 -28.07 22.72 22.75
N TYR A 522 -27.71 22.12 21.61
CA TYR A 522 -27.19 20.76 21.54
C TYR A 522 -25.74 20.79 21.12
N THR A 523 -24.91 20.02 21.82
CA THR A 523 -23.49 19.86 21.53
C THR A 523 -23.24 18.45 21.03
N PHE A 524 -22.65 18.40 19.85
CA PHE A 524 -22.13 17.20 19.21
C PHE A 524 -20.61 17.25 19.32
N ASP A 525 -19.99 16.21 19.86
CA ASP A 525 -18.54 16.15 19.98
C ASP A 525 -18.02 14.74 19.73
N THR A 526 -16.75 14.66 19.33
CA THR A 526 -16.06 13.39 19.08
C THR A 526 -15.06 13.05 20.18
N ILE A 527 -15.24 13.59 21.38
CA ILE A 527 -14.31 13.42 22.50
C ILE A 527 -14.25 11.94 22.89
N GLY A 528 -13.02 11.43 22.97
CA GLY A 528 -12.73 10.00 23.18
C GLY A 528 -12.41 9.24 21.90
N SER A 529 -12.45 9.89 20.74
CA SER A 529 -11.99 9.31 19.46
C SER A 529 -10.47 9.26 19.36
N THR A 530 -9.97 8.18 18.75
CA THR A 530 -8.55 8.08 18.33
C THR A 530 -8.34 8.62 16.92
N LEU A 531 -9.42 8.75 16.14
CA LEU A 531 -9.44 9.41 14.85
C LEU A 531 -9.26 10.92 15.04
N ASP A 532 -8.49 11.53 14.15
CA ASP A 532 -8.45 12.97 13.91
C ASP A 532 -9.69 13.35 13.12
N THR A 533 -10.71 13.82 13.83
CA THR A 533 -12.06 13.95 13.29
C THR A 533 -12.29 15.32 12.69
N VAL A 534 -13.17 15.38 11.71
CA VAL A 534 -13.84 16.60 11.27
C VAL A 534 -15.33 16.39 11.52
N LEU A 535 -15.97 17.30 12.25
CA LEU A 535 -17.39 17.26 12.57
C LEU A 535 -18.10 18.44 11.91
N HIS A 536 -19.15 18.16 11.14
CA HIS A 536 -20.02 19.22 10.60
C HIS A 536 -21.49 18.86 10.74
N VAL A 537 -22.30 19.85 11.11
CA VAL A 537 -23.71 19.70 11.45
C VAL A 537 -24.55 20.56 10.52
N HIS A 538 -25.57 19.96 9.93
CA HIS A 538 -26.45 20.59 8.94
C HIS A 538 -27.92 20.53 9.34
N ASP A 539 -28.71 21.48 8.85
CA ASP A 539 -30.15 21.52 9.02
C ASP A 539 -30.90 20.84 7.86
N GLY A 540 -31.90 20.01 8.17
CA GLY A 540 -32.83 19.43 7.21
C GLY A 540 -32.29 18.32 6.29
N SER A 541 -30.99 18.33 5.95
CA SER A 541 -30.27 17.23 5.26
C SER A 541 -28.76 17.35 5.44
N CYS A 542 -27.98 16.31 5.11
CA CYS A 542 -26.50 16.32 5.19
C CYS A 542 -25.81 17.30 4.23
N THR A 543 -26.56 17.90 3.30
CA THR A 543 -26.08 18.99 2.41
C THR A 543 -26.89 20.27 2.59
N GLY A 544 -27.68 20.34 3.66
CA GLY A 544 -28.49 21.50 4.01
C GLY A 544 -27.65 22.63 4.59
N ALA A 545 -28.33 23.65 5.12
CA ALA A 545 -27.67 24.80 5.73
C ALA A 545 -26.71 24.35 6.84
N LEU A 546 -25.47 24.83 6.80
CA LEU A 546 -24.48 24.51 7.82
C LEU A 546 -24.85 25.20 9.14
N LEU A 547 -25.04 24.40 10.19
CA LEU A 547 -25.30 24.86 11.55
C LEU A 547 -24.01 25.08 12.34
N GLY A 548 -22.95 24.36 11.98
CA GLY A 548 -21.61 24.53 12.54
C GLY A 548 -20.66 23.43 12.11
N CYS A 549 -19.36 23.68 12.25
CA CYS A 549 -18.32 22.73 11.88
C CYS A 549 -17.07 22.92 12.75
N SER A 550 -16.30 21.86 12.95
CA SER A 550 -15.07 21.84 13.75
C SER A 550 -14.15 20.72 13.25
N ASP A 551 -12.87 21.02 13.06
CA ASP A 551 -11.80 20.03 12.85
C ASP A 551 -11.22 19.69 14.24
N ASP A 552 -10.52 20.66 14.84
CA ASP A 552 -10.05 20.58 16.22
C ASP A 552 -10.82 21.54 17.13
N ALA A 553 -11.42 21.00 18.20
CA ALA A 553 -11.98 21.82 19.26
C ALA A 553 -10.85 22.44 20.12
N GLU A 554 -11.05 23.67 20.60
CA GLU A 554 -10.04 24.36 21.40
C GLU A 554 -9.60 23.56 22.64
N GLY A 555 -8.29 23.41 22.79
CA GLY A 555 -7.69 22.67 23.92
C GLY A 555 -7.68 21.15 23.75
N LEU A 556 -8.20 20.62 22.63
CA LEU A 556 -8.07 19.22 22.23
C LEU A 556 -7.08 19.09 21.06
N ALA A 557 -6.53 17.88 20.88
CA ALA A 557 -5.47 17.66 19.89
C ALA A 557 -5.99 17.19 18.51
N TYR A 558 -7.09 16.43 18.49
CA TYR A 558 -7.59 15.70 17.29
C TYR A 558 -9.12 15.50 17.29
N GLN A 559 -9.86 16.12 18.22
CA GLN A 559 -11.29 15.88 18.38
C GLN A 559 -12.07 17.16 18.17
N SER A 560 -13.23 17.02 17.55
CA SER A 560 -14.08 18.12 17.12
C SER A 560 -15.26 18.32 18.06
N GLN A 561 -15.80 19.54 18.08
CA GLN A 561 -17.01 19.87 18.82
C GLN A 561 -17.81 20.96 18.10
N VAL A 562 -19.11 20.74 17.95
CA VAL A 562 -20.06 21.71 17.40
C VAL A 562 -21.23 21.87 18.36
N SER A 563 -21.50 23.11 18.78
CA SER A 563 -22.67 23.44 19.62
C SER A 563 -23.61 24.37 18.87
N THR A 564 -24.88 23.98 18.73
CA THR A 564 -25.87 24.71 17.92
C THR A 564 -27.25 24.73 18.57
N PRO A 565 -28.00 25.86 18.48
CA PRO A 565 -29.39 25.90 18.93
C PRO A 565 -30.29 25.12 17.96
N LEU A 566 -31.19 24.28 18.49
CA LEU A 566 -32.20 23.56 17.73
C LEU A 566 -33.59 23.82 18.33
N ALA A 567 -34.58 24.05 17.46
CA ALA A 567 -35.98 24.14 17.84
C ALA A 567 -36.57 22.75 18.17
N GLN A 568 -37.66 22.70 18.95
CA GLN A 568 -38.34 21.44 19.22
C GLN A 568 -38.82 20.78 17.92
N GLY A 569 -38.43 19.52 17.72
CA GLY A 569 -38.74 18.74 16.53
C GLY A 569 -37.84 19.04 15.33
N GLN A 570 -36.89 19.96 15.44
CA GLN A 570 -35.90 20.21 14.38
C GLN A 570 -34.91 19.04 14.30
N THR A 571 -34.61 18.60 13.09
CA THR A 571 -33.67 17.50 12.83
C THR A 571 -32.34 18.04 12.33
N ALA A 572 -31.28 17.83 13.12
CA ALA A 572 -29.90 18.08 12.74
C ALA A 572 -29.28 16.84 12.10
N TYR A 573 -28.47 17.05 11.07
CA TYR A 573 -27.72 16.02 10.37
C TYR A 573 -26.23 16.18 10.69
N VAL A 574 -25.67 15.21 11.39
CA VAL A 574 -24.32 15.27 11.96
C VAL A 574 -23.42 14.36 11.15
N VAL A 575 -22.34 14.89 10.59
CA VAL A 575 -21.38 14.12 9.80
C VAL A 575 -20.06 14.07 10.54
N VAL A 576 -19.60 12.85 10.81
CA VAL A 576 -18.30 12.53 11.38
C VAL A 576 -17.40 12.06 10.25
N ASP A 577 -16.44 12.90 9.90
CA ASP A 577 -15.42 12.67 8.89
C ASP A 577 -14.03 12.61 9.56
N GLY A 578 -12.98 12.32 8.80
CA GLY A 578 -11.60 12.40 9.24
C GLY A 578 -10.82 13.52 8.54
N ALA A 579 -9.82 14.07 9.22
CA ALA A 579 -8.98 15.12 8.66
C ALA A 579 -7.98 14.56 7.63
N SER A 580 -7.84 15.22 6.47
CA SER A 580 -6.79 14.94 5.48
C SER A 580 -6.69 13.49 4.97
N GLY A 581 -7.82 12.81 4.75
CA GLY A 581 -7.88 11.42 4.29
C GLY A 581 -7.84 10.37 5.41
N LYS A 582 -7.69 10.79 6.68
CA LYS A 582 -7.69 9.88 7.82
C LYS A 582 -9.06 9.23 8.00
N HIS A 583 -9.05 8.00 8.50
CA HIS A 583 -10.25 7.23 8.78
C HIS A 583 -9.93 6.24 9.91
N GLY A 584 -10.94 5.79 10.64
CA GLY A 584 -10.72 4.95 11.80
C GLY A 584 -11.91 4.89 12.75
N ALA A 585 -11.66 4.41 13.96
CA ALA A 585 -12.67 4.36 15.01
C ALA A 585 -12.92 5.75 15.63
N TYR A 586 -14.19 6.04 15.90
CA TYR A 586 -14.61 7.26 16.55
C TYR A 586 -15.69 7.00 17.61
N THR A 587 -15.85 7.98 18.48
CA THR A 587 -16.95 8.14 19.43
C THR A 587 -17.68 9.43 19.06
N LEU A 588 -19.01 9.43 19.06
CA LEU A 588 -19.85 10.62 18.90
C LEU A 588 -20.73 10.76 20.15
N ASN A 589 -20.60 11.88 20.84
CA ASN A 589 -21.40 12.25 21.99
C ASN A 589 -22.42 13.32 21.59
N VAL A 590 -23.65 13.15 22.06
CA VAL A 590 -24.72 14.15 21.94
C VAL A 590 -25.11 14.56 23.35
N SER A 591 -24.96 15.83 23.66
CA SER A 591 -25.43 16.45 24.89
C SER A 591 -26.28 17.68 24.56
N GLY A 592 -27.04 18.18 25.54
CA GLY A 592 -27.85 19.37 25.29
C GLY A 592 -28.38 20.02 26.56
N THR A 593 -28.60 21.32 26.47
CA THR A 593 -29.22 22.15 27.49
C THR A 593 -30.54 22.68 26.94
N PRO A 594 -31.69 22.31 27.56
CA PRO A 594 -32.99 22.89 27.25
C PRO A 594 -32.93 24.42 27.19
N SER A 595 -33.51 25.01 26.15
CA SER A 595 -33.73 26.45 26.10
C SER A 595 -34.75 26.81 27.19
N PRO A 596 -34.53 27.89 27.96
CA PRO A 596 -35.51 28.35 28.91
C PRO A 596 -36.81 28.73 28.16
N PRO A 597 -37.97 28.73 28.86
CA PRO A 597 -39.21 29.22 28.26
C PRO A 597 -39.00 30.64 27.74
N CYS A 598 -39.50 30.96 26.54
CA CYS A 598 -39.55 32.33 26.06
C CYS A 598 -41.00 32.85 25.98
N PRO A 599 -41.29 34.05 26.53
CA PRO A 599 -40.41 34.83 27.40
C PRO A 599 -40.16 34.10 28.73
N GLU A 600 -38.99 34.32 29.34
CA GLU A 600 -38.62 33.69 30.62
C GLU A 600 -39.52 34.15 31.75
N LYS A 601 -39.92 35.43 31.69
CA LYS A 601 -40.78 36.07 32.67
C LYS A 601 -41.67 37.10 32.00
N ALA A 602 -42.96 37.08 32.32
CA ALA A 602 -43.87 38.16 31.97
C ALA A 602 -43.70 39.33 32.97
N LEU A 603 -43.48 40.52 32.45
CA LEU A 603 -43.44 41.78 33.18
C LEU A 603 -44.86 42.28 33.43
N GLU A 604 -45.02 43.09 34.47
CA GLU A 604 -46.29 43.77 34.73
C GLU A 604 -46.54 44.84 33.65
N SER A 605 -47.80 45.04 33.26
CA SER A 605 -48.21 46.09 32.30
C SER A 605 -48.24 47.48 32.95
N VAL A 606 -47.10 47.95 33.45
CA VAL A 606 -46.95 49.25 34.10
C VAL A 606 -45.67 49.95 33.62
N VAL A 607 -45.68 51.28 33.56
CA VAL A 607 -44.51 52.08 33.23
C VAL A 607 -44.53 53.39 34.04
N PRO A 608 -43.35 53.94 34.45
CA PRO A 608 -42.03 53.35 34.24
C PRO A 608 -41.79 52.12 35.13
N GLN A 609 -40.95 51.20 34.66
CA GLN A 609 -40.47 50.05 35.43
C GLN A 609 -39.01 49.74 35.11
N THR A 610 -38.30 49.13 36.06
CA THR A 610 -36.91 48.68 35.91
C THR A 610 -36.83 47.20 36.32
N VAL A 611 -36.11 46.41 35.54
CA VAL A 611 -35.91 44.97 35.75
C VAL A 611 -34.41 44.69 35.84
N GLU A 612 -33.98 44.11 36.96
CA GLU A 612 -32.61 43.65 37.15
C GLU A 612 -32.47 42.17 36.73
N GLY A 613 -31.34 41.81 36.14
CA GLY A 613 -31.04 40.43 35.75
C GLY A 613 -29.56 40.21 35.42
N ASN A 614 -29.22 38.98 35.05
CA ASN A 614 -27.85 38.58 34.70
C ASN A 614 -27.83 37.62 33.49
N THR A 615 -27.01 37.92 32.50
CA THR A 615 -26.83 37.10 31.29
C THR A 615 -25.77 36.00 31.46
N VAL A 616 -24.91 36.05 32.48
CA VAL A 616 -23.79 35.11 32.68
C VAL A 616 -24.27 33.67 32.73
N GLY A 617 -23.83 32.86 31.76
CA GLY A 617 -24.18 31.45 31.64
C GLY A 617 -25.64 31.22 31.25
N ALA A 618 -26.34 32.26 30.78
CA ALA A 618 -27.71 32.12 30.26
C ALA A 618 -27.69 31.33 28.95
N GLY A 619 -26.68 31.55 28.10
CA GLY A 619 -26.64 31.07 26.71
C GLY A 619 -27.31 32.07 25.75
N ASP A 620 -27.02 31.91 24.46
CA ASP A 620 -27.62 32.64 23.34
C ASP A 620 -28.77 31.81 22.75
N TYR A 621 -30.02 32.27 22.85
CA TYR A 621 -31.22 31.59 22.34
C TYR A 621 -32.06 32.44 21.39
N VAL A 622 -31.93 33.76 21.41
CA VAL A 622 -32.69 34.71 20.61
C VAL A 622 -31.71 35.61 19.87
N SER A 623 -31.37 35.20 18.66
CA SER A 623 -30.40 35.93 17.84
C SER A 623 -30.74 37.42 17.71
N ALA A 624 -29.83 38.28 18.17
CA ALA A 624 -29.94 39.71 18.02
C ALA A 624 -29.96 40.13 16.53
N PRO A 625 -30.93 40.97 16.11
CA PRO A 625 -31.00 41.50 14.74
C PRO A 625 -29.89 42.52 14.40
N CYS A 626 -29.16 43.00 15.41
CA CYS A 626 -28.11 44.00 15.31
C CYS A 626 -27.01 43.70 16.35
N GLY A 627 -25.82 44.30 16.19
CA GLY A 627 -24.64 43.93 16.97
C GLY A 627 -23.88 42.75 16.35
N VAL A 628 -22.91 42.20 17.08
CA VAL A 628 -22.21 40.97 16.69
C VAL A 628 -22.96 39.77 17.28
N PRO A 629 -23.35 38.76 16.48
CA PRO A 629 -24.05 37.59 16.99
C PRO A 629 -23.25 36.82 18.05
N GLY A 630 -23.95 36.12 18.94
CA GLY A 630 -23.36 35.17 19.89
C GLY A 630 -23.33 35.61 21.35
N GLY A 631 -23.89 36.77 21.69
CA GLY A 631 -24.03 37.22 23.08
C GLY A 631 -25.00 36.34 23.88
N GLU A 632 -24.80 36.26 25.20
CA GLU A 632 -25.75 35.58 26.08
C GLU A 632 -26.95 36.49 26.35
N ASP A 633 -28.17 35.92 26.31
CA ASP A 633 -29.40 36.71 26.35
C ASP A 633 -30.36 36.39 27.50
N ARG A 634 -31.29 37.32 27.74
CA ARG A 634 -32.47 37.14 28.59
C ARG A 634 -33.71 37.72 27.94
N ALA A 635 -34.81 36.97 27.92
CA ALA A 635 -36.06 37.37 27.26
C ALA A 635 -37.22 37.63 28.22
N TYR A 636 -37.86 38.80 28.13
CA TYR A 636 -38.97 39.24 28.99
C TYR A 636 -40.22 39.58 28.17
N GLY A 637 -41.38 39.12 28.63
CA GLY A 637 -42.66 39.45 28.00
C GLY A 637 -43.17 40.79 28.51
N PHE A 638 -43.54 41.71 27.62
CA PHE A 638 -44.11 43.01 27.98
C PHE A 638 -45.39 43.26 27.20
N THR A 639 -46.46 43.68 27.90
CA THR A 639 -47.73 44.08 27.29
C THR A 639 -47.95 45.58 27.54
N ALA A 640 -48.05 46.35 26.46
CA ALA A 640 -48.18 47.80 26.52
C ALA A 640 -49.49 48.23 27.23
N PRO A 641 -49.45 49.02 28.31
CA PRO A 641 -50.67 49.45 29.03
C PRO A 641 -51.54 50.47 28.26
N ALA A 642 -50.95 51.23 27.33
CA ALA A 642 -51.62 52.25 26.54
C ALA A 642 -50.94 52.43 25.18
N ASP A 643 -51.63 53.08 24.23
CA ASP A 643 -51.02 53.52 22.97
C ASP A 643 -49.89 54.51 23.27
N GLY A 644 -48.72 54.29 22.68
CA GLY A 644 -47.61 55.22 22.86
C GLY A 644 -46.29 54.72 22.31
N LEU A 645 -45.28 55.56 22.46
CA LEU A 645 -43.89 55.25 22.13
C LEU A 645 -43.20 54.82 23.41
N TYR A 646 -42.72 53.58 23.45
CA TYR A 646 -42.05 53.01 24.62
C TYR A 646 -40.55 53.06 24.43
N VAL A 647 -39.84 53.52 25.45
CA VAL A 647 -38.38 53.53 25.53
C VAL A 647 -37.95 52.32 26.33
N PHE A 648 -37.10 51.49 25.72
CA PHE A 648 -36.39 50.39 26.35
C PHE A 648 -34.92 50.77 26.38
N ASP A 649 -34.33 50.90 27.56
CA ASP A 649 -32.89 51.12 27.68
C ASP A 649 -32.29 50.20 28.73
N THR A 650 -30.97 50.01 28.62
CA THR A 650 -30.20 49.16 29.53
C THR A 650 -29.26 49.97 30.41
N PHE A 651 -29.56 51.26 30.64
CA PHE A 651 -28.69 52.12 31.45
C PHE A 651 -28.62 51.62 32.89
N GLY A 652 -27.39 51.46 33.39
CA GLY A 652 -27.11 50.82 34.68
C GLY A 652 -26.38 49.47 34.54
N SER A 653 -26.46 48.85 33.36
CA SER A 653 -25.83 47.55 33.07
C SER A 653 -24.30 47.58 33.10
N SER A 654 -23.68 46.48 33.52
CA SER A 654 -22.23 46.38 33.73
C SER A 654 -21.40 46.01 32.49
N PHE A 655 -22.05 45.79 31.35
CA PHE A 655 -21.43 45.30 30.11
C PHE A 655 -22.00 46.03 28.88
N ASP A 656 -21.44 45.71 27.70
CA ASP A 656 -21.87 46.21 26.41
C ASP A 656 -23.12 45.43 25.95
N THR A 657 -24.27 46.11 25.89
CA THR A 657 -25.57 45.45 25.78
C THR A 657 -26.23 45.76 24.45
N VAL A 658 -26.87 44.76 23.85
CA VAL A 658 -27.88 44.93 22.80
C VAL A 658 -29.27 44.82 23.41
N VAL A 659 -30.20 45.69 23.01
CA VAL A 659 -31.62 45.54 23.32
C VAL A 659 -32.41 45.41 22.04
N HIS A 660 -33.27 44.40 21.96
CA HIS A 660 -34.18 44.21 20.83
C HIS A 660 -35.57 43.78 21.28
N VAL A 661 -36.57 44.15 20.48
CA VAL A 661 -37.98 43.93 20.81
C VAL A 661 -38.64 43.19 19.66
N HIS A 662 -39.36 42.12 19.98
CA HIS A 662 -40.10 41.27 19.04
C HIS A 662 -41.60 41.33 19.30
N ALA A 663 -42.40 41.15 18.25
CA ALA A 663 -43.85 41.05 18.38
C ALA A 663 -44.27 39.69 18.96
N GLY A 664 -44.93 39.69 20.13
CA GLY A 664 -45.57 38.52 20.75
C GLY A 664 -44.65 37.44 21.32
N THR A 665 -43.68 36.92 20.54
CA THR A 665 -42.81 35.79 20.93
C THR A 665 -41.35 36.03 20.50
N CYS A 666 -40.38 35.26 21.00
CA CYS A 666 -38.96 35.38 20.59
C CYS A 666 -38.73 35.18 19.08
N GLY A 667 -39.55 34.35 18.42
CA GLY A 667 -39.53 34.17 16.95
C GLY A 667 -40.38 35.19 16.19
N GLY A 668 -40.96 36.17 16.89
CA GLY A 668 -41.80 37.21 16.31
C GLY A 668 -41.02 38.20 15.45
N ALA A 669 -41.76 38.96 14.64
CA ALA A 669 -41.18 40.02 13.83
C ALA A 669 -40.44 41.05 14.72
N VAL A 670 -39.23 41.41 14.31
CA VAL A 670 -38.40 42.42 14.99
C VAL A 670 -39.08 43.78 14.87
N LEU A 671 -39.43 44.38 16.01
CA LEU A 671 -39.98 45.74 16.10
C LEU A 671 -38.88 46.79 16.23
N GLY A 672 -37.71 46.41 16.74
CA GLY A 672 -36.53 47.27 16.79
C GLY A 672 -35.35 46.58 17.47
N CYS A 673 -34.15 47.08 17.21
CA CYS A 673 -32.90 46.63 17.82
C CYS A 673 -31.94 47.80 17.95
N ASN A 674 -31.17 47.84 19.03
CA ASN A 674 -30.08 48.77 19.22
C ASN A 674 -28.95 48.09 20.00
N ASP A 675 -27.70 48.29 19.57
CA ASP A 675 -26.48 47.75 20.20
C ASP A 675 -25.76 48.78 21.07
N ASN A 676 -25.84 50.06 20.73
CA ASN A 676 -25.12 51.10 21.47
C ASN A 676 -25.92 52.40 21.50
N ALA A 677 -26.05 53.04 22.66
CA ALA A 677 -26.50 54.42 22.74
C ALA A 677 -25.29 55.36 22.55
N VAL A 678 -25.28 56.53 23.20
CA VAL A 678 -24.05 57.36 23.30
C VAL A 678 -23.01 56.70 24.24
N VAL A 679 -23.41 55.64 24.95
CA VAL A 679 -22.60 54.79 25.83
C VAL A 679 -22.77 53.32 25.40
N VAL A 680 -22.01 52.41 26.01
CA VAL A 680 -22.04 50.96 25.72
C VAL A 680 -23.36 50.27 26.08
N GLN A 681 -24.19 50.93 26.87
CA GLN A 681 -25.56 50.50 27.12
C GLN A 681 -26.47 50.95 25.99
N SER A 682 -27.48 50.13 25.71
CA SER A 682 -28.40 50.32 24.61
C SER A 682 -29.64 51.12 24.97
N ARG A 683 -30.24 51.75 23.96
CA ARG A 683 -31.57 52.35 24.05
C ARG A 683 -32.31 52.24 22.73
N LEU A 684 -33.55 51.79 22.80
CA LEU A 684 -34.47 51.61 21.68
C LEU A 684 -35.81 52.29 21.99
N VAL A 685 -36.46 52.87 20.97
CA VAL A 685 -37.81 53.43 21.08
C VAL A 685 -38.72 52.70 20.10
N VAL A 686 -39.85 52.17 20.59
CA VAL A 686 -40.78 51.36 19.78
C VAL A 686 -42.22 51.87 19.92
N PRO A 687 -42.95 52.12 18.83
CA PRO A 687 -44.40 52.40 18.88
C PRO A 687 -45.18 51.13 19.20
N LEU A 688 -46.01 51.16 20.25
CA LEU A 688 -46.84 50.03 20.65
C LEU A 688 -48.29 50.49 20.88
N ALA A 689 -49.24 49.66 20.45
CA ALA A 689 -50.66 49.83 20.75
C ALA A 689 -51.03 49.26 22.13
N ALA A 690 -52.07 49.79 22.76
CA ALA A 690 -52.59 49.30 24.02
C ALA A 690 -52.95 47.81 23.93
N GLY A 691 -52.43 47.02 24.86
CA GLY A 691 -52.60 45.56 24.91
C GLY A 691 -51.72 44.78 23.93
N GLN A 692 -50.83 45.44 23.17
CA GLN A 692 -49.89 44.75 22.28
C GLN A 692 -48.86 43.97 23.11
N GLU A 693 -48.79 42.67 22.87
CA GLU A 693 -47.80 41.77 23.48
C GLU A 693 -46.47 41.80 22.70
N THR A 694 -45.37 41.88 23.45
CA THR A 694 -44.00 41.94 22.92
C THR A 694 -43.06 41.10 23.77
N VAL A 695 -41.93 40.71 23.18
CA VAL A 695 -40.79 40.15 23.91
C VAL A 695 -39.61 41.11 23.79
N VAL A 696 -39.11 41.56 24.93
CA VAL A 696 -37.92 42.41 25.05
C VAL A 696 -36.75 41.52 25.43
N VAL A 697 -35.67 41.57 24.66
CA VAL A 697 -34.47 40.77 24.89
C VAL A 697 -33.33 41.71 25.21
N VAL A 698 -32.62 41.39 26.30
CA VAL A 698 -31.33 42.00 26.65
C VAL A 698 -30.25 40.98 26.31
N ASP A 699 -29.35 41.35 25.42
CA ASP A 699 -28.31 40.50 24.86
C ASP A 699 -26.93 41.18 25.01
N GLY A 700 -25.86 40.42 24.91
CA GLY A 700 -24.49 40.91 24.78
C GLY A 700 -24.16 41.39 23.38
N ALA A 701 -23.36 42.45 23.26
CA ALA A 701 -22.89 42.97 21.98
C ALA A 701 -22.01 41.99 21.17
N ASN A 702 -21.50 40.94 21.81
CA ASN A 702 -20.65 39.89 21.25
C ASN A 702 -20.55 38.69 22.24
N PRO A 703 -19.93 37.55 21.87
CA PRO A 703 -19.85 36.36 22.72
C PRO A 703 -19.14 36.53 24.08
N GLU A 704 -18.35 37.58 24.27
CA GLU A 704 -17.66 37.87 25.53
C GLU A 704 -18.42 38.87 26.42
N ALA A 705 -19.41 39.57 25.86
CA ALA A 705 -20.16 40.61 26.54
C ALA A 705 -21.30 40.02 27.37
N THR A 706 -21.05 39.79 28.66
CA THR A 706 -22.06 39.25 29.58
C THR A 706 -21.91 39.88 30.98
N GLY A 707 -22.99 39.96 31.74
CA GLY A 707 -22.97 40.54 33.08
C GLY A 707 -24.35 40.82 33.68
N GLU A 708 -24.34 41.60 34.76
CA GLU A 708 -25.57 42.13 35.37
C GLU A 708 -26.13 43.28 34.51
N PHE A 709 -27.44 43.31 34.31
CA PHE A 709 -28.14 44.36 33.57
C PHE A 709 -29.29 44.98 34.35
N GLU A 710 -29.62 46.21 33.96
CA GLU A 710 -30.85 46.91 34.32
C GLU A 710 -31.62 47.21 33.04
N LEU A 711 -32.79 46.62 32.83
CA LEU A 711 -33.72 46.95 31.73
C LEU A 711 -34.75 47.95 32.23
N ASN A 712 -34.68 49.18 31.72
CA ASN A 712 -35.62 50.25 32.01
C ASN A 712 -36.66 50.38 30.89
N ILE A 713 -37.94 50.39 31.26
CA ILE A 713 -39.07 50.54 30.34
C ILE A 713 -39.87 51.77 30.76
N SER A 714 -40.04 52.72 29.85
CA SER A 714 -40.81 53.94 30.10
C SER A 714 -41.62 54.38 28.88
N LEU A 715 -42.64 55.22 29.08
CA LEU A 715 -43.30 55.92 27.97
C LEU A 715 -42.49 57.17 27.61
N PHE A 716 -42.23 57.38 26.32
CA PHE A 716 -41.60 58.58 25.81
C PHE A 716 -42.51 59.79 26.05
N GLN A 717 -42.04 60.76 26.84
CA GLN A 717 -42.75 62.01 27.16
C GLN A 717 -42.10 63.26 26.53
N GLY A 718 -41.14 63.07 25.61
CA GLY A 718 -40.41 64.17 24.98
C GLY A 718 -41.30 65.02 24.05
N ASP A 719 -40.89 66.27 23.86
CA ASP A 719 -41.41 67.14 22.80
C ASP A 719 -40.78 66.77 21.45
N GLY A 720 -41.39 67.22 20.36
CA GLY A 720 -40.86 67.00 19.02
C GLY A 720 -41.27 65.69 18.38
N ILE A 721 -42.41 65.14 18.80
CA ILE A 721 -43.05 63.96 18.20
C ILE A 721 -44.43 64.34 17.63
N CYS A 722 -45.03 63.48 16.81
CA CYS A 722 -46.33 63.78 16.20
C CYS A 722 -47.47 64.03 17.21
N GLY A 723 -47.44 63.40 18.39
CA GLY A 723 -48.42 63.61 19.46
C GLY A 723 -48.16 64.87 20.30
N ASN A 724 -46.97 65.46 20.22
CA ASN A 724 -46.54 66.63 20.98
C ASN A 724 -45.49 67.43 20.18
N PRO A 725 -45.88 68.03 19.03
CA PRO A 725 -44.94 68.76 18.18
C PRO A 725 -44.50 70.06 18.85
N ILE A 726 -43.28 70.49 18.53
CA ILE A 726 -42.75 71.77 19.05
C ILE A 726 -43.44 72.92 18.32
N ASP A 727 -44.22 73.72 19.03
CA ASP A 727 -44.91 74.88 18.43
C ASP A 727 -43.94 76.05 18.21
N LEU A 728 -43.73 76.39 16.93
CA LEU A 728 -42.89 77.50 16.46
C LEU A 728 -43.67 78.82 16.31
N GLY A 729 -44.99 78.79 16.50
CA GLY A 729 -45.86 79.94 16.28
C GLY A 729 -45.86 80.43 14.82
N SER A 730 -45.88 81.76 14.63
CA SER A 730 -46.05 82.40 13.31
C SER A 730 -44.96 83.42 12.94
N THR A 731 -43.84 83.45 13.65
CA THR A 731 -42.79 84.47 13.38
C THR A 731 -41.90 84.03 12.21
N VAL A 732 -41.58 84.91 11.28
CA VAL A 732 -40.55 84.67 10.23
C VAL A 732 -39.70 85.93 9.99
N PRO A 733 -38.38 85.81 9.70
CA PRO A 733 -37.61 84.56 9.71
C PRO A 733 -37.39 84.02 11.13
N GLN A 734 -37.27 82.71 11.26
CA GLN A 734 -36.97 82.05 12.53
C GLN A 734 -36.07 80.83 12.36
N THR A 735 -35.33 80.51 13.42
CA THR A 735 -34.46 79.33 13.49
C THR A 735 -34.77 78.57 14.77
N ALA A 736 -35.01 77.27 14.64
CA ALA A 736 -35.21 76.35 15.75
C ALA A 736 -34.06 75.33 15.79
N MET A 737 -33.48 75.13 16.96
CA MET A 737 -32.43 74.13 17.19
C MET A 737 -32.99 72.97 18.01
N GLY A 738 -32.55 71.76 17.68
CA GLY A 738 -32.95 70.54 18.37
C GLY A 738 -32.03 69.38 18.03
N SER A 739 -32.43 68.17 18.42
CA SER A 739 -31.72 66.94 18.08
C SER A 739 -32.70 65.84 17.69
N THR A 740 -32.38 65.09 16.64
CA THR A 740 -33.08 63.85 16.24
C THR A 740 -32.55 62.64 17.00
N LEU A 741 -31.47 62.80 17.77
CA LEU A 741 -30.91 61.73 18.57
C LEU A 741 -31.94 61.25 19.61
N PHE A 742 -32.25 59.95 19.57
CA PHE A 742 -33.23 59.30 20.45
C PHE A 742 -34.68 59.75 20.31
N GLN A 743 -35.01 60.51 19.27
CA GLN A 743 -36.40 60.75 18.91
C GLN A 743 -36.96 59.55 18.13
N PRO A 744 -38.27 59.28 18.20
CA PRO A 744 -38.88 58.21 17.44
C PRO A 744 -38.99 58.58 15.95
N ASN A 745 -38.82 57.61 15.06
CA ASN A 745 -39.34 57.71 13.70
C ASN A 745 -40.87 57.72 13.77
N SER A 746 -41.47 58.86 13.49
CA SER A 746 -42.88 59.13 13.69
C SER A 746 -43.66 59.24 12.37
N ALA A 747 -42.99 59.47 11.24
CA ALA A 747 -43.59 59.64 9.93
C ALA A 747 -42.63 59.25 8.81
N THR A 748 -43.16 58.65 7.75
CA THR A 748 -42.35 58.27 6.58
C THR A 748 -42.45 59.33 5.47
N PRO A 749 -41.33 59.91 5.01
CA PRO A 749 -41.30 60.89 3.91
C PRO A 749 -41.60 60.25 2.54
N SER A 750 -42.17 61.02 1.60
CA SER A 750 -42.40 60.51 0.23
C SER A 750 -41.14 60.45 -0.64
N CYS A 751 -40.09 61.19 -0.28
CA CYS A 751 -38.92 61.36 -1.14
C CYS A 751 -37.81 60.32 -0.89
N VAL A 752 -37.89 59.53 0.19
CA VAL A 752 -36.96 58.42 0.44
C VAL A 752 -37.66 57.21 1.09
N PRO A 753 -37.31 55.97 0.69
CA PRO A 753 -37.97 54.75 1.17
C PRO A 753 -37.48 54.23 2.54
N SER A 754 -36.52 54.89 3.19
CA SER A 754 -36.05 54.53 4.54
C SER A 754 -35.70 55.81 5.30
N SER A 755 -36.36 56.05 6.42
CA SER A 755 -36.12 57.25 7.21
C SER A 755 -35.82 56.93 8.67
N GLY A 756 -35.15 57.83 9.35
CA GLY A 756 -34.54 57.63 10.66
C GLY A 756 -35.36 58.33 11.73
N ASN A 757 -34.70 58.95 12.70
CA ASN A 757 -35.39 59.54 13.84
C ASN A 757 -35.92 60.93 13.50
N ASP A 758 -37.17 61.22 13.88
CA ASP A 758 -37.83 62.48 13.54
C ASP A 758 -37.66 63.55 14.60
N ARG A 759 -37.71 64.81 14.19
CA ARG A 759 -38.09 65.90 15.08
C ARG A 759 -39.18 66.71 14.45
N VAL A 760 -40.32 66.73 15.14
CA VAL A 760 -41.58 67.27 14.64
C VAL A 760 -41.84 68.66 15.20
N TYR A 761 -42.12 69.61 14.31
CA TYR A 761 -42.45 70.99 14.62
C TYR A 761 -43.81 71.36 14.04
N ARG A 762 -44.44 72.36 14.65
CA ARG A 762 -45.70 72.94 14.20
C ARG A 762 -45.47 74.40 13.88
N PHE A 763 -45.93 74.86 12.71
CA PHE A 763 -45.80 76.24 12.28
C PHE A 763 -47.13 76.76 11.72
N THR A 764 -47.49 78.00 12.04
CA THR A 764 -48.70 78.66 11.53
C THR A 764 -48.31 79.83 10.64
N ALA A 765 -48.67 79.81 9.36
CA ALA A 765 -48.28 80.84 8.40
C ALA A 765 -48.83 82.24 8.79
N PRO A 766 -47.99 83.28 8.96
CA PRO A 766 -48.45 84.62 9.35
C PRO A 766 -49.14 85.43 8.25
N ALA A 767 -48.98 85.05 6.98
CA ALA A 767 -49.54 85.74 5.83
C ALA A 767 -49.61 84.79 4.61
N ASP A 768 -50.36 85.16 3.59
CA ASP A 768 -50.29 84.48 2.29
C ASP A 768 -48.88 84.65 1.70
N GLY A 769 -48.22 83.55 1.32
CA GLY A 769 -46.88 83.64 0.77
C GLY A 769 -46.20 82.32 0.48
N THR A 770 -44.99 82.42 -0.06
CA THR A 770 -44.10 81.27 -0.24
C THR A 770 -43.05 81.28 0.85
N TYR A 771 -42.85 80.12 1.48
CA TYR A 771 -41.93 79.93 2.60
C TYR A 771 -40.86 78.93 2.20
N VAL A 772 -39.60 79.26 2.50
CA VAL A 772 -38.46 78.34 2.41
C VAL A 772 -38.19 77.81 3.79
N ILE A 773 -38.15 76.48 3.89
CA ILE A 773 -37.82 75.75 5.10
C ILE A 773 -36.58 74.93 4.80
N ASP A 774 -35.55 75.04 5.63
CA ASP A 774 -34.28 74.34 5.39
C ASP A 774 -33.63 73.84 6.68
N THR A 775 -32.65 72.95 6.49
CA THR A 775 -31.87 72.32 7.56
C THR A 775 -30.36 72.53 7.40
N LEU A 776 -29.95 73.59 6.68
CA LEU A 776 -28.59 73.81 6.15
C LEU A 776 -27.46 73.90 7.20
N SER A 777 -27.79 74.00 8.49
CA SER A 777 -26.82 74.05 9.60
C SER A 777 -26.85 72.81 10.50
N SER A 778 -27.46 71.72 10.03
CA SER A 778 -27.50 70.45 10.74
C SER A 778 -26.19 69.68 10.55
N ASN A 779 -25.81 68.86 11.52
CA ASN A 779 -24.53 68.15 11.51
C ASN A 779 -24.61 66.69 11.02
N PHE A 780 -25.73 66.33 10.37
CA PHE A 780 -26.00 64.98 9.85
C PHE A 780 -26.79 65.07 8.53
N ASP A 781 -26.96 63.92 7.86
CA ASP A 781 -27.74 63.80 6.62
C ASP A 781 -29.24 63.90 6.94
N THR A 782 -29.85 65.04 6.63
CA THR A 782 -31.24 65.36 6.97
C THR A 782 -32.17 65.07 5.81
N VAL A 783 -33.36 64.58 6.13
CA VAL A 783 -34.52 64.56 5.23
C VAL A 783 -35.53 65.55 5.80
N LEU A 784 -36.11 66.39 4.96
CA LEU A 784 -37.07 67.40 5.40
C LEU A 784 -38.37 67.22 4.62
N HIS A 785 -39.47 67.03 5.34
CA HIS A 785 -40.79 66.96 4.74
C HIS A 785 -41.82 67.74 5.56
N VAL A 786 -42.83 68.25 4.87
CA VAL A 786 -43.83 69.18 5.40
C VAL A 786 -45.21 68.67 5.04
N HIS A 787 -46.07 68.55 6.05
CA HIS A 787 -47.45 68.08 5.92
C HIS A 787 -48.43 69.20 6.22
N ASP A 788 -49.56 69.18 5.52
CA ASP A 788 -50.67 70.09 5.76
C ASP A 788 -51.45 69.68 7.02
N GLY A 789 -51.74 70.66 7.88
CA GLY A 789 -52.47 70.46 9.13
C GLY A 789 -51.57 70.16 10.34
N ASP A 790 -52.24 69.91 11.46
CA ASP A 790 -51.64 69.68 12.79
C ASP A 790 -51.47 68.17 13.07
N SER A 791 -50.95 67.44 12.07
CA SER A 791 -50.74 65.99 12.16
C SER A 791 -49.69 65.54 11.15
N CYS A 792 -48.87 64.57 11.55
CA CYS A 792 -47.93 63.89 10.66
C CYS A 792 -48.61 62.97 9.62
N SER A 793 -49.91 62.70 9.75
CA SER A 793 -50.67 61.92 8.76
C SER A 793 -51.40 62.79 7.73
N GLY A 794 -51.25 64.12 7.80
CA GLY A 794 -51.80 65.05 6.82
C GLY A 794 -51.16 64.90 5.43
N PRO A 795 -51.78 65.44 4.35
CA PRO A 795 -51.20 65.43 3.02
C PRO A 795 -49.80 66.06 3.01
N GLU A 796 -48.81 65.36 2.44
CA GLU A 796 -47.46 65.90 2.30
C GLU A 796 -47.46 67.02 1.23
N LEU A 797 -47.00 68.21 1.60
CA LEU A 797 -46.90 69.39 0.74
C LEU A 797 -45.57 69.43 -0.02
N ALA A 798 -44.48 69.02 0.63
CA ALA A 798 -43.15 68.97 0.04
C ALA A 798 -42.23 68.03 0.82
N CYS A 799 -41.26 67.43 0.12
CA CYS A 799 -40.20 66.62 0.69
C CYS A 799 -38.90 66.84 -0.05
N ASN A 800 -37.78 66.81 0.68
CA ASN A 800 -36.45 66.87 0.12
C ASN A 800 -35.45 66.04 0.94
N ASP A 801 -34.60 65.30 0.23
CA ASP A 801 -33.40 64.61 0.73
C ASP A 801 -32.21 65.13 -0.09
N ASN A 802 -31.36 65.98 0.51
CA ASN A 802 -30.18 66.63 -0.08
C ASN A 802 -30.45 67.80 -1.05
N ALA A 803 -30.70 69.00 -0.52
CA ALA A 803 -30.73 70.25 -1.30
C ALA A 803 -29.31 70.84 -1.51
N VAL A 804 -28.51 70.92 -0.44
CA VAL A 804 -27.11 71.37 -0.47
C VAL A 804 -26.28 70.47 0.42
N MET A 805 -25.34 69.75 -0.16
CA MET A 805 -24.59 68.68 0.53
C MET A 805 -25.57 67.68 1.20
N ALA A 806 -25.40 67.40 2.49
CA ALA A 806 -26.21 66.46 3.27
C ALA A 806 -27.43 67.12 3.94
N SER A 807 -27.75 68.38 3.62
CA SER A 807 -28.86 69.10 4.25
C SER A 807 -30.01 69.34 3.27
N SER A 808 -31.23 69.31 3.80
CA SER A 808 -32.47 69.39 3.02
C SER A 808 -33.16 70.74 3.09
N SER A 809 -33.84 71.11 2.01
CA SER A 809 -34.62 72.35 1.88
C SER A 809 -35.85 72.14 1.02
N VAL A 810 -36.98 72.68 1.46
CA VAL A 810 -38.25 72.66 0.75
C VAL A 810 -38.82 74.07 0.61
N THR A 811 -39.66 74.25 -0.40
CA THR A 811 -40.40 75.49 -0.62
C THR A 811 -41.89 75.16 -0.68
N VAL A 812 -42.69 75.81 0.17
CA VAL A 812 -44.14 75.59 0.26
C VAL A 812 -44.89 76.92 0.15
N THR A 813 -46.04 76.92 -0.52
CA THR A 813 -46.94 78.08 -0.59
C THR A 813 -48.08 77.87 0.39
N LEU A 814 -48.26 78.82 1.31
CA LEU A 814 -49.21 78.73 2.42
C LEU A 814 -50.15 79.93 2.43
N THR A 815 -51.37 79.74 2.92
CA THR A 815 -52.32 80.84 3.19
C THR A 815 -52.21 81.35 4.62
N GLU A 816 -52.56 82.61 4.88
CA GLU A 816 -52.58 83.20 6.22
C GLU A 816 -53.38 82.34 7.20
N GLY A 817 -52.77 81.98 8.33
CA GLY A 817 -53.35 81.14 9.38
C GLY A 817 -53.31 79.63 9.10
N GLN A 818 -52.78 79.18 7.96
CA GLN A 818 -52.61 77.75 7.68
C GLN A 818 -51.59 77.14 8.63
N VAL A 819 -51.96 76.02 9.26
CA VAL A 819 -51.08 75.24 10.15
C VAL A 819 -50.43 74.13 9.34
N ILE A 820 -49.12 73.98 9.47
CA ILE A 820 -48.36 72.88 8.89
C ILE A 820 -47.54 72.15 9.95
N THR A 821 -47.32 70.87 9.71
CA THR A 821 -46.40 70.03 10.49
C THR A 821 -45.11 69.86 9.71
N ILE A 822 -43.98 70.23 10.30
CA ILE A 822 -42.65 70.16 9.69
C ILE A 822 -41.88 69.04 10.38
N ILE A 823 -41.34 68.11 9.60
CA ILE A 823 -40.63 66.94 10.12
C ILE A 823 -39.20 66.98 9.60
N GLY A 824 -38.27 67.21 10.53
CA GLY A 824 -36.84 67.05 10.28
C GLY A 824 -36.43 65.64 10.65
N ASP A 825 -36.21 64.81 9.63
CA ASP A 825 -35.90 63.40 9.70
C ASP A 825 -34.41 63.19 9.32
N SER A 826 -33.91 61.97 9.45
CA SER A 826 -32.56 61.56 9.13
C SER A 826 -32.50 60.45 8.09
N ARG A 827 -31.44 60.44 7.29
CA ARG A 827 -31.23 59.40 6.28
C ARG A 827 -30.56 58.17 6.88
N ARG A 828 -31.07 56.97 6.60
CA ARG A 828 -30.44 55.66 6.93
C ARG A 828 -29.94 55.55 8.38
N ALA A 829 -30.77 55.92 9.35
CA ALA A 829 -30.47 55.88 10.79
C ALA A 829 -29.34 56.83 11.26
N ALA A 830 -28.94 57.83 10.44
CA ALA A 830 -28.14 58.95 10.94
C ALA A 830 -28.90 59.68 12.07
N SER A 831 -28.21 60.42 12.93
CA SER A 831 -28.86 61.28 13.92
C SER A 831 -27.91 62.37 14.39
N GLY A 832 -28.46 63.48 14.89
CA GLY A 832 -27.63 64.59 15.33
C GLY A 832 -28.42 65.83 15.67
N ASN A 833 -27.71 66.94 15.77
CA ASN A 833 -28.28 68.25 16.03
C ASN A 833 -28.93 68.79 14.75
N LEU A 834 -30.24 69.01 14.82
CA LEU A 834 -31.06 69.56 13.76
C LEU A 834 -31.17 71.08 13.97
N THR A 835 -30.87 71.84 12.92
CA THR A 835 -31.15 73.28 12.87
C THR A 835 -32.15 73.53 11.77
N LEU A 836 -33.38 73.90 12.12
CA LEU A 836 -34.47 74.21 11.18
C LEU A 836 -34.59 75.73 10.99
N ASN A 837 -34.53 76.20 9.75
CA ASN A 837 -34.73 77.60 9.40
C ASN A 837 -36.04 77.76 8.62
N ILE A 838 -36.81 78.81 8.91
CA ILE A 838 -38.03 79.16 8.19
C ILE A 838 -37.94 80.64 7.80
N ALA A 839 -38.09 80.93 6.50
CA ALA A 839 -38.10 82.29 5.98
C ALA A 839 -39.21 82.47 4.92
N ALA A 840 -39.87 83.63 4.91
CA ALA A 840 -40.75 84.02 3.81
C ALA A 840 -39.94 84.55 2.63
N VAL A 841 -40.31 84.16 1.41
CA VAL A 841 -39.77 84.73 0.18
C VAL A 841 -40.40 86.11 -0.03
N PRO A 842 -39.60 87.17 -0.26
CA PRO A 842 -40.10 88.55 -0.45
C PRO A 842 -41.06 88.73 -1.62
#